data_AF-A0A1H8QDQ7-F1
#
_entry.id   AF-A0A1H8QDQ7-F1
#
_cell.length_a   1.000
_cell.length_b   1.000
_cell.length_c   1.000
_cell.angle_alpha   90.00
_cell.angle_beta   90.00
_cell.angle_gamma   90.00
#
_symmetry.space_group_name_H-M   'P 1'
#
loop_
_entity.id
_entity.type
_entity.pdbx_description
1 polymer ?
#
loop_
_entity_poly.entity_id
_entity_poly.type
_entity_poly.pdbx_seq_one_letter_code
_entity_poly.pdbx_strand_id
1 'polypeptide(L)'
;MATELDTGPHTTSPLALELLVHGVGGTTPEQMLGDPRTVRLAGDDTAGIHRRACDADAEAHPEQRRDEPVQEAYCWSNLTSGNGSRALWLLLLPFMITNLAHWMRPPTLRTRLARGYEVIVRLLALTLTVLLVAAVSEVALDIVGWQCAGRAGCARDKTWLGFAAAGHHGWWSQPGRRLALAAAAPVSLTAVLWWLSHRTWYAYESQRPAVRPGPPPPGTPPLALPGFWYGRRSVARLRTAHTAAGLLTVTTALCVPALTFDTGHGGTALRAAGWTIVAALSALAVTAAGAVCGADRKLRGLDDTPDPRTTRVLLGGSTGILLAAVLYGGWNRPGWASGGRLPSAQAFSALTVCQGALVAALAVCAVLLHRAPPPDFEDCGLALRGLAGPAVALLGCALGGVLTGGVAQRTADWLDGGRTPGSHGSPLVGPPAVLTWEASVIPAVLALLALGGAALAARLRRREHALRHEVEQMYPHEEHHASRTRQIARAIARAGLTDSAPMLIAVVCAAAFALGAGAVAGAWQGGGPPVQVAEGAPPVLRALAAGAQSLGSWLVGAGVVALVALGRRAYRDPSARRTVGILWDVGTFWPRAAHPFAPPCYAERAVPDLSWRMASWTQATGGRIIISGHSQGSVLAAAAVWQLDPAVRGRVALLTYGCPLARLYGRWFPAHFGTARLRDLHDDMHIWSNLWRRTDPIGGPVALGDHASEVDCGPLLDPAAYGRSTAHPLPEPVLGHSDFQADPAFAEQRALLLARLPEAKSVPAQGSSGRSSG
;
A
#
# COMPACT_ATOMS: atom_id res chain seq x y z
N MET A 1 -70.19 -16.22 32.39
CA MET A 1 -69.83 -15.40 31.22
C MET A 1 -68.84 -14.37 31.71
N ALA A 2 -67.56 -14.71 31.73
CA ALA A 2 -66.60 -14.50 30.64
C ALA A 2 -66.33 -13.00 30.44
N THR A 3 -65.42 -12.47 31.26
CA THR A 3 -64.76 -11.18 31.07
C THR A 3 -63.51 -11.44 30.22
N GLU A 4 -63.55 -10.95 28.98
CA GLU A 4 -62.42 -10.94 28.06
C GLU A 4 -61.30 -10.06 28.61
N LEU A 5 -60.13 -10.66 28.82
CA LEU A 5 -58.86 -9.96 28.97
C LEU A 5 -58.40 -9.57 27.57
N ASP A 6 -58.49 -8.27 27.29
CA ASP A 6 -57.92 -7.58 26.13
C ASP A 6 -56.40 -7.77 26.10
N THR A 7 -55.94 -8.75 25.32
CA THR A 7 -54.53 -8.88 24.95
C THR A 7 -54.25 -7.91 23.80
N GLY A 8 -53.79 -6.70 24.15
CA GLY A 8 -53.32 -5.72 23.17
C GLY A 8 -52.26 -6.31 22.22
N PRO A 9 -52.07 -5.73 21.02
CA PRO A 9 -51.16 -6.27 20.02
C PRO A 9 -49.74 -6.30 20.58
N HIS A 10 -49.17 -7.50 20.70
CA HIS A 10 -47.76 -7.72 20.99
C HIS A 10 -46.92 -7.01 19.92
N THR A 11 -46.43 -5.81 20.21
CA THR A 11 -45.39 -5.15 19.42
C THR A 11 -44.13 -5.99 19.54
N THR A 12 -43.85 -6.83 18.54
CA THR A 12 -42.60 -7.57 18.43
C THR A 12 -41.46 -6.56 18.30
N SER A 13 -40.63 -6.41 19.33
CA SER A 13 -39.42 -5.59 19.25
C SER A 13 -38.58 -6.07 18.06
N PRO A 14 -38.11 -5.16 17.19
CA PRO A 14 -37.38 -5.52 15.99
C PRO A 14 -36.03 -6.17 16.35
N LEU A 15 -35.69 -7.25 15.63
CA LEU A 15 -34.44 -8.00 15.80
C LEU A 15 -33.22 -7.07 15.76
N ALA A 16 -32.21 -7.38 16.57
CA ALA A 16 -30.95 -6.65 16.62
C ALA A 16 -29.80 -7.51 16.07
N LEU A 17 -28.86 -6.90 15.36
CA LEU A 17 -27.66 -7.53 14.81
C LEU A 17 -26.41 -6.79 15.28
N GLU A 18 -25.39 -7.52 15.70
CA GLU A 18 -24.04 -7.00 15.89
C GLU A 18 -23.14 -7.56 14.78
N LEU A 19 -22.65 -6.69 13.89
CA LEU A 19 -21.71 -7.03 12.84
C LEU A 19 -20.28 -6.70 13.29
N LEU A 20 -19.53 -7.74 13.68
CA LEU A 20 -18.15 -7.68 14.10
C LEU A 20 -17.21 -7.60 12.89
N VAL A 21 -16.29 -6.65 12.90
CA VAL A 21 -15.26 -6.46 11.87
C VAL A 21 -13.89 -6.43 12.53
N HIS A 22 -13.09 -7.46 12.28
CA HIS A 22 -11.78 -7.61 12.91
C HIS A 22 -10.72 -6.68 12.32
N GLY A 23 -9.65 -6.43 13.09
CA GLY A 23 -8.45 -5.72 12.66
C GLY A 23 -7.45 -6.57 11.87
N VAL A 24 -6.23 -6.07 11.71
CA VAL A 24 -5.15 -6.82 11.06
C VAL A 24 -4.79 -8.07 11.86
N GLY A 25 -4.57 -9.21 11.19
CA GLY A 25 -3.89 -10.34 11.83
C GLY A 25 -4.58 -11.69 11.78
N GLY A 26 -5.61 -11.84 10.95
CA GLY A 26 -6.16 -13.15 10.65
C GLY A 26 -7.10 -13.73 11.70
N THR A 27 -7.81 -12.88 12.45
CA THR A 27 -8.80 -13.34 13.42
C THR A 27 -9.81 -14.24 12.74
N THR A 28 -10.02 -15.42 13.33
CA THR A 28 -10.94 -16.43 12.80
C THR A 28 -12.38 -16.10 13.19
N PRO A 29 -13.38 -16.58 12.42
CA PRO A 29 -14.78 -16.47 12.82
C PRO A 29 -15.03 -16.96 14.25
N GLU A 30 -14.38 -18.07 14.64
CA GLU A 30 -14.53 -18.70 15.95
C GLU A 30 -14.05 -17.77 17.08
N GLN A 31 -12.94 -17.07 16.85
CA GLN A 31 -12.40 -16.10 17.81
C GLN A 31 -13.27 -14.85 17.89
N MET A 32 -13.78 -14.35 16.77
CA MET A 32 -14.64 -13.17 16.77
C MET A 32 -15.97 -13.44 17.48
N LEU A 33 -16.56 -14.61 17.23
CA LEU A 33 -17.85 -15.00 17.78
C LEU A 33 -17.74 -15.69 19.15
N GLY A 34 -16.54 -16.05 19.60
CA GLY A 34 -16.34 -16.80 20.84
C GLY A 34 -16.98 -18.19 20.83
N ASP A 35 -17.22 -18.78 19.65
CA ASP A 35 -17.84 -20.10 19.49
C ASP A 35 -17.10 -20.92 18.42
N PRO A 36 -16.65 -22.15 18.71
CA PRO A 36 -15.99 -23.00 17.72
C PRO A 36 -16.91 -23.51 16.60
N ARG A 37 -18.23 -23.43 16.77
CA ARG A 37 -19.23 -23.90 15.81
C ARG A 37 -19.78 -22.71 15.03
N THR A 38 -19.09 -22.35 13.94
CA THR A 38 -19.52 -21.28 13.05
C THR A 38 -20.03 -21.83 11.71
N VAL A 39 -20.95 -21.11 11.09
CA VAL A 39 -21.45 -21.37 9.74
C VAL A 39 -21.22 -20.15 8.86
N ARG A 40 -20.84 -20.35 7.59
CA ARG A 40 -20.71 -19.27 6.61
C ARG A 40 -22.07 -18.98 5.97
N LEU A 41 -22.60 -17.79 6.20
CA LEU A 41 -23.88 -17.33 5.65
C LEU A 41 -23.74 -16.84 4.21
N ALA A 42 -22.65 -16.12 3.92
CA ALA A 42 -22.40 -15.51 2.62
C ALA A 42 -20.91 -15.35 2.35
N GLY A 43 -20.58 -15.16 1.06
CA GLY A 43 -19.20 -14.96 0.60
C GLY A 43 -18.51 -16.26 0.18
N ASP A 44 -17.17 -16.24 0.19
CA ASP A 44 -16.31 -17.31 -0.29
C ASP A 44 -15.16 -17.60 0.71
N ASP A 45 -14.15 -18.36 0.29
CA ASP A 45 -13.00 -18.70 1.13
C ASP A 45 -12.04 -17.52 1.37
N THR A 46 -12.23 -16.41 0.65
CA THR A 46 -11.38 -15.21 0.72
C THR A 46 -11.97 -14.09 1.57
N ALA A 47 -13.28 -13.89 1.51
CA ALA A 47 -14.03 -13.06 2.45
C ALA A 47 -15.45 -13.58 2.60
N GLY A 48 -15.95 -13.59 3.84
CA GLY A 48 -17.27 -14.14 4.14
C GLY A 48 -17.86 -13.64 5.44
N ILE A 49 -19.18 -13.78 5.54
CA ILE A 49 -19.96 -13.49 6.75
C ILE A 49 -20.24 -14.82 7.44
N HIS A 50 -19.88 -14.87 8.71
CA HIS A 50 -20.04 -16.04 9.55
C HIS A 50 -20.95 -15.73 10.74
N ARG A 51 -21.63 -16.76 11.23
CA ARG A 51 -22.49 -16.68 12.41
C ARG A 51 -22.29 -17.94 13.25
N ARG A 52 -22.66 -17.88 14.53
CA ARG A 52 -22.71 -19.07 15.40
C ARG A 52 -23.76 -20.05 14.85
N ALA A 53 -23.48 -21.34 14.93
CA ALA A 53 -24.36 -22.37 14.40
C ALA A 53 -25.76 -22.37 15.07
N CYS A 54 -25.83 -22.01 16.36
CA CYS A 54 -27.10 -21.87 17.08
C CYS A 54 -27.95 -20.68 16.62
N ASP A 55 -27.36 -19.73 15.91
CA ASP A 55 -28.02 -18.51 15.42
C ASP A 55 -28.30 -18.53 13.92
N ALA A 56 -28.08 -19.67 13.26
CA ALA A 56 -28.21 -19.78 11.80
C ALA A 56 -29.59 -19.30 11.30
N ASP A 57 -30.66 -19.62 12.03
CA ASP A 57 -32.05 -19.29 11.69
C ASP A 57 -32.64 -18.20 12.59
N ALA A 58 -31.82 -17.28 13.11
CA ALA A 58 -32.26 -16.26 14.08
C ALA A 58 -33.38 -15.36 13.54
N GLU A 59 -33.41 -15.09 12.23
CA GLU A 59 -34.48 -14.34 11.57
C GLU A 59 -35.84 -15.07 11.60
N ALA A 60 -35.86 -16.40 11.73
CA ALA A 60 -37.09 -17.18 11.81
C ALA A 60 -37.70 -17.22 13.22
N HIS A 61 -36.91 -16.89 14.26
CA HIS A 61 -37.31 -16.95 15.67
C HIS A 61 -36.95 -15.66 16.43
N PRO A 62 -37.43 -14.48 15.99
CA PRO A 62 -37.04 -13.19 16.57
C PRO A 62 -37.41 -13.05 18.06
N GLU A 63 -38.43 -13.76 18.52
CA GLU A 63 -38.88 -13.77 19.92
C GLU A 63 -37.86 -14.37 20.89
N GLN A 64 -36.96 -15.24 20.41
CA GLN A 64 -35.93 -15.89 21.23
C GLN A 64 -34.70 -14.99 21.45
N ARG A 65 -34.63 -13.82 20.78
CA ARG A 65 -33.45 -12.94 20.72
C ARG A 65 -33.79 -11.48 21.05
N ARG A 66 -34.70 -11.26 22.01
CA ARG A 66 -35.15 -9.90 22.40
C ARG A 66 -34.08 -9.07 23.11
N ASP A 67 -33.27 -9.71 23.95
CA ASP A 67 -32.36 -8.99 24.87
C ASP A 67 -30.90 -8.94 24.38
N GLU A 68 -30.53 -9.74 23.37
CA GLU A 68 -29.17 -9.81 22.83
C GLU A 68 -29.16 -9.73 21.30
N PRO A 69 -28.25 -8.92 20.71
CA PRO A 69 -28.11 -8.87 19.26
C PRO A 69 -27.53 -10.18 18.72
N VAL A 70 -28.06 -10.62 17.58
CA VAL A 70 -27.48 -11.73 16.81
C VAL A 70 -26.09 -11.30 16.34
N GLN A 71 -25.06 -12.11 16.59
CA GLN A 71 -23.69 -11.74 16.23
C GLN A 71 -23.26 -12.33 14.89
N GLU A 72 -22.78 -11.49 14.00
CA GLU A 72 -22.13 -11.87 12.75
C GLU A 72 -20.68 -11.42 12.72
N ALA A 73 -19.80 -12.26 12.20
CA ALA A 73 -18.41 -11.94 11.97
C ALA A 73 -18.15 -11.77 10.46
N TYR A 74 -17.70 -10.59 10.05
CA TYR A 74 -17.18 -10.39 8.71
C TYR A 74 -15.67 -10.67 8.69
N CYS A 75 -15.29 -11.79 8.07
CA CYS A 75 -13.91 -12.26 7.99
C CYS A 75 -13.32 -11.90 6.62
N TRP A 76 -12.30 -11.03 6.62
CA TRP A 76 -11.66 -10.50 5.40
C TRP A 76 -10.16 -10.81 5.32
N SER A 77 -9.62 -11.52 6.32
CA SER A 77 -8.19 -11.77 6.47
C SER A 77 -7.51 -12.43 5.26
N ASN A 78 -8.23 -13.22 4.48
CA ASN A 78 -7.66 -13.87 3.29
C ASN A 78 -7.50 -12.90 2.10
N LEU A 79 -8.20 -11.74 2.10
CA LEU A 79 -7.99 -10.66 1.13
C LEU A 79 -6.58 -10.08 1.21
N THR A 80 -5.94 -10.10 2.39
CA THR A 80 -4.59 -9.55 2.60
C THR A 80 -3.54 -10.59 2.98
N SER A 81 -3.91 -11.72 3.59
CA SER A 81 -2.95 -12.74 4.08
C SER A 81 -3.04 -14.18 3.50
N GLY A 82 -4.11 -14.56 2.77
CA GLY A 82 -4.38 -15.94 2.30
C GLY A 82 -3.63 -16.56 1.10
N ASN A 83 -2.62 -15.95 0.44
CA ASN A 83 -1.96 -16.61 -0.73
C ASN A 83 -0.42 -16.59 -0.70
N GLY A 84 0.20 -17.77 -0.93
CA GLY A 84 1.66 -17.98 -0.90
C GLY A 84 2.47 -17.22 -1.96
N SER A 85 1.83 -16.69 -3.00
CA SER A 85 2.44 -15.84 -4.02
C SER A 85 2.80 -14.43 -3.51
N ARG A 86 2.43 -14.06 -2.28
CA ARG A 86 2.65 -12.71 -1.72
C ARG A 86 4.08 -12.42 -1.27
N ALA A 87 4.97 -13.41 -1.19
CA ALA A 87 6.41 -13.13 -1.00
C ALA A 87 6.99 -12.30 -2.17
N LEU A 88 6.45 -12.47 -3.39
CA LEU A 88 6.79 -11.66 -4.57
C LEU A 88 6.29 -10.21 -4.46
N TRP A 89 5.35 -9.92 -3.53
CA TRP A 89 4.75 -8.60 -3.39
C TRP A 89 5.67 -7.60 -2.69
N LEU A 90 6.74 -8.06 -2.04
CA LEU A 90 7.79 -7.18 -1.50
C LEU A 90 8.52 -6.41 -2.61
N LEU A 91 8.63 -6.99 -3.83
CA LEU A 91 9.12 -6.28 -5.01
C LEU A 91 8.16 -5.17 -5.48
N LEU A 92 6.89 -5.26 -5.11
CA LEU A 92 5.86 -4.27 -5.43
C LEU A 92 5.73 -3.19 -4.35
N LEU A 93 6.55 -3.22 -3.30
CA LEU A 93 6.52 -2.24 -2.22
C LEU A 93 6.71 -0.80 -2.72
N PRO A 94 7.66 -0.49 -3.63
CA PRO A 94 7.77 0.84 -4.22
C PRO A 94 6.46 1.31 -4.87
N PHE A 95 5.76 0.41 -5.56
CA PHE A 95 4.50 0.71 -6.26
C PHE A 95 3.36 1.00 -5.27
N MET A 96 3.26 0.20 -4.21
CA MET A 96 2.29 0.40 -3.13
C MET A 96 2.53 1.74 -2.42
N ILE A 97 3.78 2.02 -2.03
CA ILE A 97 4.18 3.24 -1.34
C ILE A 97 3.85 4.48 -2.18
N THR A 98 4.19 4.49 -3.47
CA THR A 98 3.85 5.64 -4.34
C THR A 98 2.35 5.74 -4.60
N ASN A 99 1.60 4.63 -4.61
CA ASN A 99 0.14 4.69 -4.67
C ASN A 99 -0.46 5.33 -3.40
N LEU A 100 0.09 5.07 -2.21
CA LEU A 100 -0.34 5.72 -0.97
C LEU A 100 -0.13 7.22 -1.02
N ALA A 101 1.00 7.68 -1.57
CA ALA A 101 1.30 9.12 -1.66
C ALA A 101 0.19 9.92 -2.37
N HIS A 102 -0.56 9.31 -3.29
CA HIS A 102 -1.72 9.94 -3.94
C HIS A 102 -2.80 10.37 -2.92
N TRP A 103 -3.08 9.51 -1.94
CA TRP A 103 -4.15 9.68 -0.95
C TRP A 103 -3.74 10.54 0.25
N MET A 104 -2.44 10.82 0.38
CA MET A 104 -1.87 11.62 1.47
C MET A 104 -1.84 13.13 1.16
N ARG A 105 -2.59 13.54 0.13
CA ARG A 105 -2.70 14.94 -0.29
C ARG A 105 -3.36 15.78 0.82
N PRO A 106 -2.87 17.00 1.10
CA PRO A 106 -3.58 17.94 1.97
C PRO A 106 -5.00 18.26 1.46
N PRO A 107 -5.98 18.51 2.34
CA PRO A 107 -7.32 18.94 1.95
C PRO A 107 -7.25 20.27 1.22
N THR A 108 -8.10 20.50 0.22
CA THR A 108 -8.09 21.76 -0.53
C THR A 108 -9.39 22.03 -1.27
N LEU A 109 -9.66 23.32 -1.50
CA LEU A 109 -10.66 23.79 -2.47
C LEU A 109 -10.02 24.11 -3.85
N ARG A 110 -8.68 24.12 -3.95
CA ARG A 110 -7.94 24.48 -5.18
C ARG A 110 -7.86 23.29 -6.14
N THR A 111 -8.94 23.05 -6.88
CA THR A 111 -9.10 21.91 -7.80
C THR A 111 -7.96 21.75 -8.82
N ARG A 112 -7.45 22.84 -9.40
CA ARG A 112 -6.33 22.79 -10.36
C ARG A 112 -5.02 22.30 -9.73
N LEU A 113 -4.70 22.79 -8.53
CA LEU A 113 -3.50 22.40 -7.82
C LEU A 113 -3.61 20.96 -7.27
N ALA A 114 -4.80 20.57 -6.82
CA ALA A 114 -5.12 19.18 -6.48
C ALA A 114 -4.89 18.24 -7.67
N ARG A 115 -5.37 18.58 -8.86
CA ARG A 115 -5.10 17.80 -10.08
C ARG A 115 -3.61 17.76 -10.41
N GLY A 116 -2.91 18.89 -10.30
CA GLY A 116 -1.46 18.93 -10.49
C GLY A 116 -0.71 17.96 -9.58
N TYR A 117 -1.05 17.94 -8.30
CA TYR A 117 -0.53 16.96 -7.33
C TYR A 117 -0.77 15.52 -7.79
N GLU A 118 -2.01 15.18 -8.15
CA GLU A 118 -2.36 13.82 -8.59
C GLU A 118 -1.59 13.40 -9.85
N VAL A 119 -1.45 14.29 -10.83
CA VAL A 119 -0.69 14.06 -12.07
C VAL A 119 0.78 13.82 -11.76
N ILE A 120 1.40 14.62 -10.88
CA ILE A 120 2.80 14.44 -10.50
C ILE A 120 3.02 13.07 -9.85
N VAL A 121 2.14 12.63 -8.94
CA VAL A 121 2.25 11.29 -8.32
C VAL A 121 2.07 10.18 -9.36
N ARG A 122 1.14 10.32 -10.31
CA ARG A 122 0.95 9.36 -11.41
C ARG A 122 2.16 9.28 -12.34
N LEU A 123 2.77 10.42 -12.67
CA LEU A 123 4.01 10.45 -13.45
C LEU A 123 5.17 9.80 -12.69
N LEU A 124 5.29 10.07 -11.39
CA LEU A 124 6.29 9.43 -10.55
C LEU A 124 6.09 7.89 -10.51
N ALA A 125 4.84 7.44 -10.38
CA ALA A 125 4.49 6.02 -10.48
C ALA A 125 4.89 5.43 -11.84
N LEU A 126 4.70 6.15 -12.95
CA LEU A 126 5.16 5.73 -14.28
C LEU A 126 6.67 5.59 -14.32
N THR A 127 7.43 6.53 -13.73
CA THR A 127 8.89 6.42 -13.67
C THR A 127 9.38 5.19 -12.91
N LEU A 128 8.64 4.72 -11.90
CA LEU A 128 8.99 3.49 -11.17
C LEU A 128 8.76 2.23 -12.01
N THR A 129 7.75 2.23 -12.87
CA THR A 129 7.57 1.15 -13.86
C THR A 129 8.73 1.13 -14.84
N VAL A 130 9.12 2.31 -15.36
CA VAL A 130 10.29 2.44 -16.25
C VAL A 130 11.56 2.00 -15.54
N LEU A 131 11.78 2.42 -14.28
CA LEU A 131 12.94 2.04 -13.48
C LEU A 131 13.06 0.53 -13.33
N LEU A 132 11.98 -0.16 -12.95
CA LEU A 132 11.98 -1.61 -12.78
C LEU A 132 12.28 -2.35 -14.09
N VAL A 133 11.64 -1.94 -15.20
CA VAL A 133 11.86 -2.60 -16.49
C VAL A 133 13.26 -2.29 -17.05
N ALA A 134 13.74 -1.06 -16.84
CA ALA A 134 15.11 -0.66 -17.16
C ALA A 134 16.12 -1.45 -16.33
N ALA A 135 15.87 -1.69 -15.04
CA ALA A 135 16.73 -2.50 -14.17
C ALA A 135 16.90 -3.94 -14.69
N VAL A 136 15.80 -4.58 -15.06
CA VAL A 136 15.85 -5.93 -15.63
C VAL A 136 16.49 -5.92 -17.02
N SER A 137 16.29 -4.85 -17.79
CA SER A 137 16.97 -4.68 -19.07
C SER A 137 18.47 -4.51 -18.90
N GLU A 138 18.91 -3.73 -17.92
CA GLU A 138 20.32 -3.55 -17.56
C GLU A 138 20.97 -4.89 -17.18
N VAL A 139 20.30 -5.70 -16.36
CA VAL A 139 20.82 -7.02 -15.99
C VAL A 139 20.86 -7.98 -17.19
N ALA A 140 19.75 -8.12 -17.92
CA ALA A 140 19.63 -9.13 -18.96
C ALA A 140 20.33 -8.72 -20.26
N LEU A 141 20.07 -7.51 -20.77
CA LEU A 141 20.60 -7.03 -22.04
C LEU A 141 22.02 -6.52 -21.90
N ASP A 142 22.33 -5.67 -20.92
CA ASP A 142 23.68 -5.12 -20.79
C ASP A 142 24.65 -6.11 -20.13
N ILE A 143 24.44 -6.42 -18.85
CA ILE A 143 25.41 -7.18 -18.06
C ILE A 143 25.58 -8.61 -18.61
N VAL A 144 24.49 -9.33 -18.85
CA VAL A 144 24.52 -10.72 -19.34
C VAL A 144 24.75 -10.77 -20.86
N GLY A 145 23.88 -10.14 -21.65
CA GLY A 145 23.85 -10.28 -23.11
C GLY A 145 24.94 -9.50 -23.86
N TRP A 146 25.24 -8.27 -23.43
CA TRP A 146 26.19 -7.38 -24.10
C TRP A 146 27.61 -7.55 -23.56
N GLN A 147 27.79 -7.50 -22.24
CA GLN A 147 29.11 -7.55 -21.61
C GLN A 147 29.62 -8.99 -21.45
N CYS A 148 28.94 -9.83 -20.66
CA CYS A 148 29.48 -11.15 -20.32
C CYS A 148 29.51 -12.12 -21.52
N ALA A 149 28.40 -12.29 -22.24
CA ALA A 149 28.37 -13.09 -23.47
C ALA A 149 29.23 -12.46 -24.58
N GLY A 150 29.48 -11.14 -24.51
CA GLY A 150 30.37 -10.38 -25.39
C GLY A 150 31.85 -10.70 -25.25
N ARG A 151 32.29 -11.25 -24.12
CA ARG A 151 33.71 -11.39 -23.78
C ARG A 151 34.05 -12.83 -23.40
N ALA A 152 35.02 -13.40 -24.11
CA ALA A 152 35.48 -14.77 -23.85
C ALA A 152 35.91 -14.98 -22.39
N GLY A 153 36.55 -13.98 -21.76
CA GLY A 153 36.97 -14.05 -20.36
C GLY A 153 35.83 -14.18 -19.33
N CYS A 154 34.61 -13.69 -19.63
CA CYS A 154 33.46 -13.88 -18.75
C CYS A 154 32.67 -15.15 -19.09
N ALA A 155 32.50 -15.45 -20.38
CA ALA A 155 31.65 -16.54 -20.85
C ALA A 155 32.30 -17.93 -20.76
N ARG A 156 33.64 -18.03 -20.75
CA ARG A 156 34.38 -19.31 -20.83
C ARG A 156 33.91 -20.36 -19.82
N ASP A 157 33.71 -19.96 -18.57
CA ASP A 157 33.35 -20.88 -17.48
C ASP A 157 31.83 -20.99 -17.27
N LYS A 158 31.03 -20.38 -18.17
CA LYS A 158 29.56 -20.30 -18.08
C LYS A 158 28.93 -21.03 -19.25
N THR A 159 28.90 -22.36 -19.17
CA THR A 159 28.41 -23.26 -20.26
C THR A 159 27.00 -22.90 -20.75
N TRP A 160 26.12 -22.42 -19.87
CA TRP A 160 24.77 -21.95 -20.21
C TRP A 160 24.72 -20.71 -21.12
N LEU A 161 25.82 -19.95 -21.22
CA LEU A 161 25.99 -18.83 -22.17
C LEU A 161 26.69 -19.22 -23.47
N GLY A 162 27.23 -20.45 -23.58
CA GLY A 162 28.10 -20.85 -24.69
C GLY A 162 27.46 -20.65 -26.07
N PHE A 163 26.18 -20.99 -26.23
CA PHE A 163 25.48 -20.84 -27.52
C PHE A 163 25.37 -19.38 -28.01
N ALA A 164 25.41 -18.41 -27.08
CA ALA A 164 25.33 -16.98 -27.35
C ALA A 164 26.69 -16.26 -27.19
N ALA A 165 27.74 -16.97 -26.79
CA ALA A 165 29.04 -16.33 -26.54
C ALA A 165 29.72 -15.93 -27.85
N ALA A 166 30.31 -14.73 -27.86
CA ALA A 166 30.90 -14.11 -29.06
C ALA A 166 31.94 -15.01 -29.73
N GLY A 167 32.72 -15.76 -28.93
CA GLY A 167 33.82 -16.61 -29.41
C GLY A 167 33.39 -17.87 -30.18
N HIS A 168 32.10 -18.23 -30.20
CA HIS A 168 31.61 -19.39 -30.97
C HIS A 168 31.17 -19.04 -32.40
N HIS A 169 31.08 -17.74 -32.74
CA HIS A 169 30.71 -17.27 -34.09
C HIS A 169 29.41 -17.87 -34.67
N GLY A 170 28.50 -18.37 -33.83
CA GLY A 170 27.23 -18.98 -34.23
C GLY A 170 26.12 -17.95 -34.50
N TRP A 171 24.92 -18.42 -34.90
CA TRP A 171 23.78 -17.53 -35.20
C TRP A 171 23.46 -16.56 -34.06
N TRP A 172 23.49 -17.04 -32.81
CA TRP A 172 23.19 -16.26 -31.61
C TRP A 172 24.37 -15.46 -31.07
N SER A 173 25.57 -15.53 -31.67
CA SER A 173 26.74 -14.81 -31.15
C SER A 173 26.74 -13.32 -31.51
N GLN A 174 25.92 -12.89 -32.48
CA GLN A 174 25.85 -11.49 -32.88
C GLN A 174 25.18 -10.61 -31.81
N PRO A 175 25.71 -9.39 -31.53
CA PRO A 175 25.20 -8.52 -30.48
C PRO A 175 23.69 -8.34 -30.51
N GLY A 176 23.12 -7.96 -31.66
CA GLY A 176 21.69 -7.71 -31.80
C GLY A 176 20.79 -8.90 -31.48
N ARG A 177 21.20 -10.12 -31.86
CA ARG A 177 20.43 -11.34 -31.61
C ARG A 177 20.50 -11.77 -30.14
N ARG A 178 21.62 -11.52 -29.47
CA ARG A 178 21.77 -11.72 -28.02
C ARG A 178 20.86 -10.78 -27.25
N LEU A 179 20.81 -9.50 -27.65
CA LEU A 179 19.92 -8.53 -27.05
C LEU A 179 18.45 -8.90 -27.26
N ALA A 180 18.08 -9.34 -28.46
CA ALA A 180 16.73 -9.82 -28.76
C ALA A 180 16.32 -11.02 -27.89
N LEU A 181 17.22 -11.97 -27.67
CA LEU A 181 16.97 -13.10 -26.77
C LEU A 181 16.87 -12.64 -25.31
N ALA A 182 17.79 -11.79 -24.86
CA ALA A 182 17.81 -11.26 -23.50
C ALA A 182 16.57 -10.42 -23.17
N ALA A 183 15.95 -9.76 -24.17
CA ALA A 183 14.71 -9.01 -24.03
C ALA A 183 13.52 -9.87 -23.59
N ALA A 184 13.57 -11.20 -23.72
CA ALA A 184 12.56 -12.09 -23.17
C ALA A 184 12.36 -11.88 -21.66
N ALA A 185 13.42 -11.59 -20.90
CA ALA A 185 13.34 -11.39 -19.45
C ALA A 185 12.50 -10.15 -19.04
N PRO A 186 12.81 -8.91 -19.48
CA PRO A 186 12.01 -7.75 -19.13
C PRO A 186 10.61 -7.75 -19.79
N VAL A 187 10.44 -8.38 -20.96
CA VAL A 187 9.11 -8.59 -21.57
C VAL A 187 8.26 -9.52 -20.72
N SER A 188 8.83 -10.64 -20.26
CA SER A 188 8.13 -11.59 -19.39
C SER A 188 7.73 -10.95 -18.07
N LEU A 189 8.61 -10.14 -17.46
CA LEU A 189 8.28 -9.36 -16.28
C LEU A 189 7.08 -8.44 -16.53
N THR A 190 7.10 -7.68 -17.62
CA THR A 190 6.01 -6.77 -17.99
C THR A 190 4.69 -7.53 -18.20
N ALA A 191 4.74 -8.69 -18.86
CA ALA A 191 3.58 -9.55 -19.07
C ALA A 191 3.03 -10.13 -17.76
N VAL A 192 3.90 -10.55 -16.83
CA VAL A 192 3.50 -11.04 -15.51
C VAL A 192 2.85 -9.93 -14.68
N LEU A 193 3.40 -8.71 -14.68
CA LEU A 193 2.81 -7.56 -14.00
C LEU A 193 1.43 -7.20 -14.58
N TRP A 194 1.30 -7.21 -15.90
CA TRP A 194 0.02 -7.01 -16.59
C TRP A 194 -0.99 -8.09 -16.19
N TRP A 195 -0.61 -9.36 -16.24
CA TRP A 195 -1.47 -10.50 -15.91
C TRP A 195 -1.94 -10.46 -14.46
N LEU A 196 -1.02 -10.24 -13.52
CA LEU A 196 -1.34 -10.09 -12.09
C LEU A 196 -2.32 -8.94 -11.86
N SER A 197 -2.04 -7.77 -12.43
CA SER A 197 -2.89 -6.59 -12.28
C SER A 197 -4.28 -6.78 -12.91
N HIS A 198 -4.36 -7.48 -14.03
CA HIS A 198 -5.63 -7.80 -14.68
C HIS A 198 -6.46 -8.79 -13.84
N ARG A 199 -5.83 -9.86 -13.34
CA ARG A 199 -6.48 -10.87 -12.50
C ARG A 199 -7.04 -10.25 -11.22
N THR A 200 -6.25 -9.43 -10.53
CA THR A 200 -6.69 -8.81 -9.27
C THR A 200 -7.72 -7.70 -9.51
N TRP A 201 -7.61 -6.96 -10.61
CA TRP A 201 -8.62 -5.98 -10.99
C TRP A 201 -10.00 -6.62 -11.19
N TYR A 202 -10.06 -7.77 -11.86
CA TYR A 202 -11.32 -8.48 -12.10
C TYR A 202 -11.96 -8.99 -10.80
N ALA A 203 -11.14 -9.52 -9.88
CA ALA A 203 -11.65 -10.12 -8.64
C ALA A 203 -12.09 -9.09 -7.60
N TYR A 204 -11.37 -7.96 -7.47
CA TYR A 204 -11.55 -7.03 -6.36
C TYR A 204 -12.16 -5.68 -6.76
N GLU A 205 -11.89 -5.18 -7.98
CA GLU A 205 -12.08 -3.75 -8.30
C GLU A 205 -13.12 -3.49 -9.40
N SER A 206 -13.62 -4.54 -10.04
CA SER A 206 -14.74 -4.47 -10.99
C SER A 206 -16.09 -4.85 -10.38
N GLN A 207 -16.16 -5.02 -9.05
CA GLN A 207 -17.42 -5.29 -8.35
C GLN A 207 -18.30 -4.04 -8.42
N ARG A 208 -19.51 -4.19 -8.95
CA ARG A 208 -20.46 -3.09 -9.06
C ARG A 208 -21.15 -2.87 -7.71
N PRO A 209 -21.32 -1.62 -7.25
CA PRO A 209 -22.16 -1.34 -6.10
C PRO A 209 -23.60 -1.83 -6.33
N ALA A 210 -24.22 -2.38 -5.28
CA ALA A 210 -25.53 -3.03 -5.34
C ALA A 210 -26.68 -2.06 -5.66
N VAL A 211 -26.65 -0.89 -5.01
CA VAL A 211 -27.61 0.19 -5.25
C VAL A 211 -26.96 1.18 -6.21
N ARG A 212 -27.64 1.52 -7.31
CA ARG A 212 -27.23 2.65 -8.15
C ARG A 212 -27.49 3.93 -7.35
N PRO A 213 -26.45 4.63 -6.90
CA PRO A 213 -26.70 5.78 -6.06
C PRO A 213 -27.30 6.89 -6.91
N GLY A 214 -28.25 7.63 -6.34
CA GLY A 214 -28.61 8.95 -6.87
C GLY A 214 -27.38 9.88 -6.90
N PRO A 215 -27.46 11.02 -7.61
CA PRO A 215 -26.38 12.00 -7.55
C PRO A 215 -26.14 12.43 -6.09
N PRO A 216 -24.89 12.33 -5.59
CA PRO A 216 -24.60 12.67 -4.20
C PRO A 216 -24.82 14.17 -3.95
N PRO A 217 -25.37 14.57 -2.77
CA PRO A 217 -25.56 15.96 -2.44
C PRO A 217 -24.23 16.75 -2.40
N PRO A 218 -24.28 18.08 -2.53
CA PRO A 218 -23.10 18.92 -2.32
C PRO A 218 -22.54 18.71 -0.91
N GLY A 219 -21.20 18.63 -0.79
CA GLY A 219 -20.53 18.45 0.50
C GLY A 219 -20.36 17.00 0.96
N THR A 220 -20.92 16.00 0.25
CA THR A 220 -20.74 14.59 0.58
C THR A 220 -19.25 14.22 0.75
N PRO A 221 -18.87 13.59 1.88
CA PRO A 221 -17.50 13.16 2.12
C PRO A 221 -16.96 12.27 0.99
N PRO A 222 -15.67 12.36 0.61
CA PRO A 222 -15.13 11.60 -0.52
C PRO A 222 -15.35 10.09 -0.43
N LEU A 223 -15.25 9.52 0.77
CA LEU A 223 -15.41 8.08 1.03
C LEU A 223 -16.85 7.59 0.86
N ALA A 224 -17.84 8.49 0.91
CA ALA A 224 -19.26 8.20 0.65
C ALA A 224 -19.59 8.29 -0.85
N LEU A 225 -18.67 8.77 -1.70
CA LEU A 225 -18.96 8.95 -3.11
C LEU A 225 -19.04 7.60 -3.86
N PRO A 226 -20.04 7.40 -4.74
CA PRO A 226 -20.29 6.13 -5.44
C PRO A 226 -19.12 5.53 -6.21
N GLY A 227 -18.30 6.38 -6.82
CA GLY A 227 -17.13 5.99 -7.61
C GLY A 227 -15.85 5.86 -6.78
N PHE A 228 -15.90 6.15 -5.48
CA PHE A 228 -14.71 6.07 -4.62
C PHE A 228 -14.19 4.63 -4.53
N TRP A 229 -15.08 3.66 -4.35
CA TRP A 229 -14.73 2.23 -4.25
C TRP A 229 -14.89 1.47 -5.58
N TYR A 230 -15.09 2.19 -6.70
CA TYR A 230 -15.29 1.60 -8.04
C TYR A 230 -14.24 2.09 -9.04
N GLY A 231 -13.08 1.43 -9.06
CA GLY A 231 -11.90 1.82 -9.86
C GLY A 231 -11.82 1.26 -11.28
N ARG A 232 -12.89 0.61 -11.77
CA ARG A 232 -12.88 -0.23 -12.98
C ARG A 232 -12.12 0.38 -14.16
N ARG A 233 -12.49 1.59 -14.60
CA ARG A 233 -11.91 2.20 -15.80
C ARG A 233 -10.56 2.86 -15.56
N SER A 234 -10.39 3.60 -14.47
CA SER A 234 -9.15 4.32 -14.19
C SER A 234 -7.97 3.36 -14.06
N VAL A 235 -8.16 2.24 -13.38
CA VAL A 235 -7.12 1.20 -13.22
C VAL A 235 -6.81 0.53 -14.57
N ALA A 236 -7.81 0.27 -15.42
CA ALA A 236 -7.60 -0.31 -16.74
C ALA A 236 -6.77 0.60 -17.67
N ARG A 237 -7.04 1.92 -17.66
CA ARG A 237 -6.27 2.92 -18.40
C ARG A 237 -4.83 3.02 -17.91
N LEU A 238 -4.63 3.13 -16.60
CA LEU A 238 -3.30 3.16 -16.00
C LEU A 238 -2.52 1.89 -16.34
N ARG A 239 -3.13 0.70 -16.17
CA ARG A 239 -2.50 -0.59 -16.50
C ARG A 239 -2.02 -0.61 -17.94
N THR A 240 -2.84 -0.14 -18.87
CA THR A 240 -2.49 -0.07 -20.29
C THR A 240 -1.30 0.85 -20.54
N ALA A 241 -1.33 2.07 -20.00
CA ALA A 241 -0.25 3.03 -20.19
C ALA A 241 1.08 2.56 -19.56
N HIS A 242 1.04 1.98 -18.36
CA HIS A 242 2.23 1.42 -17.71
C HIS A 242 2.77 0.18 -18.42
N THR A 243 1.89 -0.69 -18.94
CA THR A 243 2.31 -1.85 -19.76
C THR A 243 3.02 -1.36 -21.02
N ALA A 244 2.43 -0.39 -21.72
CA ALA A 244 3.05 0.22 -22.89
C ALA A 244 4.41 0.86 -22.54
N ALA A 245 4.51 1.62 -21.45
CA ALA A 245 5.78 2.21 -21.02
C ALA A 245 6.86 1.14 -20.70
N GLY A 246 6.46 0.02 -20.10
CA GLY A 246 7.36 -1.13 -19.91
C GLY A 246 7.90 -1.68 -21.24
N LEU A 247 7.01 -1.98 -22.19
CA LEU A 247 7.41 -2.48 -23.51
C LEU A 247 8.25 -1.46 -24.30
N LEU A 248 7.94 -0.17 -24.21
CA LEU A 248 8.72 0.91 -24.83
C LEU A 248 10.10 1.05 -24.20
N THR A 249 10.25 0.79 -22.89
CA THR A 249 11.56 0.76 -22.21
C THR A 249 12.45 -0.34 -22.81
N VAL A 250 11.90 -1.55 -23.00
CA VAL A 250 12.63 -2.65 -23.66
C VAL A 250 12.96 -2.32 -25.11
N THR A 251 11.99 -1.74 -25.83
CA THR A 251 12.16 -1.31 -27.23
C THR A 251 13.32 -0.31 -27.37
N THR A 252 13.43 0.67 -26.46
CA THR A 252 14.56 1.60 -26.40
C THR A 252 15.89 0.86 -26.22
N ALA A 253 15.96 -0.06 -25.26
CA ALA A 253 17.18 -0.82 -24.96
C ALA A 253 17.65 -1.71 -26.14
N LEU A 254 16.72 -2.17 -26.98
CA LEU A 254 17.02 -2.92 -28.21
C LEU A 254 17.42 -2.02 -29.39
N CYS A 255 16.68 -0.93 -29.60
CA CYS A 255 16.84 -0.09 -30.79
C CYS A 255 18.05 0.84 -30.73
N VAL A 256 18.32 1.45 -29.58
CA VAL A 256 19.38 2.46 -29.46
C VAL A 256 20.75 1.90 -29.88
N PRO A 257 21.21 0.73 -29.42
CA PRO A 257 22.54 0.22 -29.79
C PRO A 257 22.66 -0.08 -31.29
N ALA A 258 21.61 -0.65 -31.88
CA ALA A 258 21.56 -0.96 -33.31
C ALA A 258 21.54 0.33 -34.16
N LEU A 259 20.76 1.33 -33.76
CA LEU A 259 20.73 2.64 -34.42
C LEU A 259 22.07 3.37 -34.31
N THR A 260 22.72 3.36 -33.14
CA THR A 260 24.06 3.98 -32.98
C THR A 260 25.07 3.34 -33.93
N PHE A 261 25.07 2.01 -34.06
CA PHE A 261 25.92 1.33 -35.04
C PHE A 261 25.59 1.74 -36.48
N ASP A 262 24.31 1.71 -36.85
CA ASP A 262 23.86 2.01 -38.21
C ASP A 262 24.08 3.49 -38.60
N THR A 263 24.09 4.41 -37.63
CA THR A 263 24.45 5.82 -37.89
C THR A 263 25.92 6.02 -38.23
N GLY A 264 26.81 5.17 -37.70
CA GLY A 264 28.24 5.25 -37.97
C GLY A 264 28.72 4.37 -39.14
N HIS A 265 28.01 3.28 -39.44
CA HIS A 265 28.49 2.23 -40.35
C HIS A 265 27.42 1.61 -41.27
N GLY A 266 26.14 1.99 -41.13
CA GLY A 266 25.01 1.33 -41.80
C GLY A 266 24.59 1.96 -43.13
N GLY A 267 23.82 1.19 -43.91
CA GLY A 267 23.14 1.69 -45.12
C GLY A 267 21.99 2.66 -44.79
N THR A 268 21.67 3.55 -45.73
CA THR A 268 20.63 4.59 -45.55
C THR A 268 19.26 4.03 -45.14
N ALA A 269 18.90 2.85 -45.64
CA ALA A 269 17.63 2.19 -45.34
C ALA A 269 17.51 1.70 -43.89
N LEU A 270 18.54 1.06 -43.33
CA LEU A 270 18.53 0.60 -41.93
C LEU A 270 18.52 1.79 -40.97
N ARG A 271 19.30 2.83 -41.29
CA ARG A 271 19.28 4.09 -40.52
C ARG A 271 17.90 4.74 -40.54
N ALA A 272 17.25 4.80 -41.71
CA ALA A 272 15.88 5.32 -41.82
C ALA A 272 14.89 4.49 -40.99
N ALA A 273 14.95 3.16 -41.09
CA ALA A 273 14.10 2.26 -40.32
C ALA A 273 14.29 2.45 -38.80
N GLY A 274 15.53 2.56 -38.33
CA GLY A 274 15.82 2.82 -36.92
C GLY A 274 15.25 4.15 -36.43
N TRP A 275 15.39 5.23 -37.21
CA TRP A 275 14.76 6.52 -36.88
C TRP A 275 13.23 6.49 -36.93
N THR A 276 12.64 5.76 -37.87
CA THR A 276 11.18 5.54 -37.90
C THR A 276 10.71 4.82 -36.64
N ILE A 277 11.45 3.80 -36.19
CA ILE A 277 11.13 3.08 -34.95
C ILE A 277 11.23 4.02 -33.74
N VAL A 278 12.29 4.83 -33.64
CA VAL A 278 12.46 5.81 -32.57
C VAL A 278 11.35 6.88 -32.57
N ALA A 279 10.94 7.36 -33.75
CA ALA A 279 9.84 8.32 -33.88
C ALA A 279 8.50 7.72 -33.39
N ALA A 280 8.18 6.50 -33.83
CA ALA A 280 6.97 5.79 -33.40
C ALA A 280 6.99 5.49 -31.89
N LEU A 281 8.13 5.04 -31.36
CA LEU A 281 8.36 4.84 -29.93
C LEU A 281 8.13 6.13 -29.14
N SER A 282 8.67 7.26 -29.60
CA SER A 282 8.55 8.56 -28.94
C SER A 282 7.08 9.03 -28.92
N ALA A 283 6.37 8.88 -30.03
CA ALA A 283 4.94 9.20 -30.12
C ALA A 283 4.10 8.35 -29.16
N LEU A 284 4.39 7.04 -29.06
CA LEU A 284 3.72 6.14 -28.13
C LEU A 284 4.06 6.46 -26.67
N ALA A 285 5.30 6.86 -26.37
CA ALA A 285 5.73 7.26 -25.03
C ALA A 285 5.00 8.54 -24.56
N VAL A 286 4.90 9.55 -25.43
CA VAL A 286 4.12 10.77 -25.17
C VAL A 286 2.63 10.44 -24.98
N THR A 287 2.09 9.54 -25.80
CA THR A 287 0.70 9.09 -25.66
C THR A 287 0.47 8.35 -24.35
N ALA A 288 1.42 7.51 -23.91
CA ALA A 288 1.34 6.80 -22.62
C ALA A 288 1.39 7.78 -21.45
N ALA A 289 2.31 8.76 -21.48
CA ALA A 289 2.40 9.81 -20.47
C ALA A 289 1.10 10.65 -20.43
N GLY A 290 0.57 11.05 -21.59
CA GLY A 290 -0.71 11.75 -21.69
C GLY A 290 -1.89 10.94 -21.14
N ALA A 291 -1.93 9.63 -21.40
CA ALA A 291 -2.94 8.73 -20.86
C ALA A 291 -2.85 8.62 -19.32
N VAL A 292 -1.64 8.62 -18.76
CA VAL A 292 -1.41 8.65 -17.30
C VAL A 292 -1.85 9.98 -16.70
N CYS A 293 -1.51 11.11 -17.33
CA CYS A 293 -1.95 12.44 -16.88
C CYS A 293 -3.48 12.60 -16.91
N GLY A 294 -4.15 12.01 -17.91
CA GLY A 294 -5.60 12.05 -18.08
C GLY A 294 -6.38 10.93 -17.39
N ALA A 295 -5.73 10.09 -16.58
CA ALA A 295 -6.37 8.98 -15.87
C ALA A 295 -7.12 9.42 -14.59
N ASP A 296 -7.88 10.51 -14.66
CA ASP A 296 -8.67 11.03 -13.54
C ASP A 296 -9.70 9.99 -13.06
N ARG A 297 -9.79 9.81 -11.74
CA ARG A 297 -10.78 8.92 -11.12
C ARG A 297 -12.10 9.66 -10.96
N LYS A 298 -13.17 9.11 -11.53
CA LYS A 298 -14.52 9.67 -11.38
C LYS A 298 -15.10 9.24 -10.03
N LEU A 299 -15.04 10.13 -9.04
CA LEU A 299 -15.55 9.81 -7.69
C LEU A 299 -17.07 9.94 -7.58
N ARG A 300 -17.69 10.94 -8.21
CA ARG A 300 -19.13 11.24 -8.01
C ARG A 300 -20.12 10.26 -8.67
N GLY A 301 -19.64 9.32 -9.47
CA GLY A 301 -20.52 8.36 -10.14
C GLY A 301 -19.75 7.27 -10.83
N LEU A 302 -20.46 6.19 -11.20
CA LEU A 302 -19.86 5.04 -11.86
C LEU A 302 -19.30 5.43 -13.23
N ASP A 303 -18.14 4.87 -13.58
CA ASP A 303 -17.50 5.03 -14.89
C ASP A 303 -17.49 3.70 -15.66
N ASP A 304 -18.64 3.41 -16.30
CA ASP A 304 -18.86 2.24 -17.15
C ASP A 304 -18.63 2.52 -18.64
N THR A 305 -18.14 3.71 -18.99
CA THR A 305 -18.01 4.10 -20.39
C THR A 305 -16.94 3.25 -21.10
N PRO A 306 -17.17 2.86 -22.37
CA PRO A 306 -16.25 1.98 -23.09
C PRO A 306 -14.84 2.58 -23.18
N ASP A 307 -13.86 1.68 -23.27
CA ASP A 307 -12.47 2.09 -23.34
C ASP A 307 -12.17 2.83 -24.65
N PRO A 308 -11.43 3.96 -24.58
CA PRO A 308 -11.12 4.76 -25.75
C PRO A 308 -10.20 4.00 -26.72
N ARG A 309 -10.22 4.40 -28.01
CA ARG A 309 -9.30 3.88 -29.05
C ARG A 309 -7.83 3.93 -28.61
N THR A 310 -7.47 4.92 -27.79
CA THR A 310 -6.14 5.10 -27.20
C THR A 310 -5.60 3.84 -26.50
N THR A 311 -6.43 3.10 -25.77
CA THR A 311 -6.02 1.86 -25.07
C THR A 311 -5.53 0.80 -26.06
N ARG A 312 -6.27 0.61 -27.16
CA ARG A 312 -5.91 -0.33 -28.23
C ARG A 312 -4.66 0.10 -28.98
N VAL A 313 -4.56 1.40 -29.29
CA VAL A 313 -3.38 1.98 -29.95
C VAL A 313 -2.13 1.81 -29.08
N LEU A 314 -2.21 2.05 -27.77
CA LEU A 314 -1.07 1.89 -26.86
C LEU A 314 -0.60 0.44 -26.77
N LEU A 315 -1.49 -0.53 -26.51
CA LEU A 315 -1.07 -1.93 -26.38
C LEU A 315 -0.65 -2.54 -27.72
N GLY A 316 -1.46 -2.37 -28.77
CA GLY A 316 -1.15 -2.88 -30.10
C GLY A 316 0.10 -2.21 -30.68
N GLY A 317 0.20 -0.88 -30.57
CA GLY A 317 1.35 -0.12 -31.06
C GLY A 317 2.64 -0.42 -30.31
N SER A 318 2.62 -0.48 -28.97
CA SER A 318 3.82 -0.82 -28.18
C SER A 318 4.29 -2.26 -28.40
N THR A 319 3.37 -3.20 -28.61
CA THR A 319 3.71 -4.59 -28.97
C THR A 319 4.27 -4.66 -30.39
N GLY A 320 3.62 -4.01 -31.35
CA GLY A 320 4.07 -3.98 -32.75
C GLY A 320 5.44 -3.34 -32.91
N ILE A 321 5.70 -2.22 -32.22
CA ILE A 321 7.01 -1.56 -32.28
C ILE A 321 8.10 -2.35 -31.57
N LEU A 322 7.79 -3.07 -30.49
CA LEU A 322 8.73 -4.01 -29.86
C LEU A 322 9.11 -5.15 -30.81
N LEU A 323 8.14 -5.74 -31.51
CA LEU A 323 8.42 -6.78 -32.52
C LEU A 323 9.28 -6.21 -33.65
N ALA A 324 8.97 -5.01 -34.13
CA ALA A 324 9.80 -4.33 -35.13
C ALA A 324 11.22 -4.07 -34.62
N ALA A 325 11.39 -3.67 -33.36
CA ALA A 325 12.69 -3.48 -32.72
C ALA A 325 13.48 -4.78 -32.55
N VAL A 326 12.82 -5.90 -32.25
CA VAL A 326 13.44 -7.23 -32.19
C VAL A 326 13.94 -7.64 -33.58
N LEU A 327 13.14 -7.44 -34.63
CA LEU A 327 13.54 -7.73 -36.01
C LEU A 327 14.69 -6.81 -36.47
N TYR A 328 14.57 -5.52 -36.22
CA TYR A 328 15.59 -4.52 -36.55
C TYR A 328 16.91 -4.76 -35.80
N GLY A 329 16.84 -5.02 -34.49
CA GLY A 329 18.00 -5.33 -33.66
C GLY A 329 18.65 -6.65 -34.04
N GLY A 330 17.85 -7.69 -34.31
CA GLY A 330 18.31 -9.02 -34.73
C GLY A 330 18.82 -9.12 -36.17
N TRP A 331 18.67 -8.05 -36.96
CA TRP A 331 19.17 -7.97 -38.33
C TRP A 331 20.68 -8.22 -38.39
N ASN A 332 21.11 -8.99 -39.39
CA ASN A 332 22.51 -9.37 -39.57
C ASN A 332 23.38 -8.14 -39.84
N ARG A 333 24.35 -7.87 -38.95
CA ARG A 333 25.31 -6.76 -39.07
C ARG A 333 26.74 -7.30 -38.99
N PRO A 334 27.38 -7.62 -40.12
CA PRO A 334 28.77 -8.06 -40.14
C PRO A 334 29.69 -7.03 -39.49
N GLY A 335 30.65 -7.48 -38.70
CA GLY A 335 31.61 -6.60 -38.00
C GLY A 335 31.09 -5.89 -36.75
N TRP A 336 29.80 -6.03 -36.41
CA TRP A 336 29.28 -5.48 -35.15
C TRP A 336 29.76 -6.29 -33.96
N ALA A 337 30.59 -5.67 -33.11
CA ALA A 337 31.09 -6.25 -31.88
C ALA A 337 30.55 -5.51 -30.65
N SER A 338 30.30 -6.26 -29.57
CA SER A 338 29.96 -5.68 -28.26
C SER A 338 31.21 -5.10 -27.60
N GLY A 339 31.16 -3.83 -27.23
CA GLY A 339 32.23 -3.14 -26.51
C GLY A 339 31.66 -2.23 -25.43
N GLY A 340 32.43 -2.02 -24.35
CA GLY A 340 32.01 -1.18 -23.23
C GLY A 340 30.69 -1.62 -22.57
N ARG A 341 29.92 -0.64 -22.10
CA ARG A 341 28.54 -0.79 -21.61
C ARG A 341 27.56 -0.42 -22.72
N LEU A 342 26.35 -0.93 -22.68
CA LEU A 342 25.24 -0.34 -23.40
C LEU A 342 25.05 1.13 -22.96
N PRO A 343 24.56 2.01 -23.84
CA PRO A 343 24.36 3.43 -23.54
C PRO A 343 23.13 3.65 -22.64
N SER A 344 23.15 3.10 -21.42
CA SER A 344 22.07 3.21 -20.42
C SER A 344 22.40 4.19 -19.29
N ALA A 345 23.67 4.55 -19.09
CA ALA A 345 24.11 5.32 -17.94
C ALA A 345 23.43 6.70 -17.83
N GLN A 346 23.35 7.43 -18.94
CA GLN A 346 22.66 8.73 -18.97
C GLN A 346 21.15 8.58 -18.71
N ALA A 347 20.54 7.47 -19.14
CA ALA A 347 19.11 7.21 -18.93
C ALA A 347 18.79 7.00 -17.44
N PHE A 348 19.58 6.21 -16.72
CA PHE A 348 19.40 6.04 -15.27
C PHE A 348 19.63 7.35 -14.51
N SER A 349 20.69 8.10 -14.82
CA SER A 349 20.90 9.41 -14.18
C SER A 349 19.77 10.39 -14.49
N ALA A 350 19.31 10.47 -15.74
CA ALA A 350 18.19 11.32 -16.13
C ALA A 350 16.89 10.90 -15.43
N LEU A 351 16.67 9.60 -15.26
CA LEU A 351 15.52 9.05 -14.54
C LEU A 351 15.56 9.44 -13.05
N THR A 352 16.70 9.27 -12.37
CA THR A 352 16.87 9.67 -10.96
C THR A 352 16.70 11.18 -10.78
N VAL A 353 17.23 12.00 -11.69
CA VAL A 353 17.03 13.47 -11.69
C VAL A 353 15.57 13.83 -11.92
N CYS A 354 14.90 13.17 -12.87
CA CYS A 354 13.48 13.37 -13.15
C CYS A 354 12.62 13.03 -11.92
N GLN A 355 12.91 11.91 -11.25
CA GLN A 355 12.24 11.52 -10.01
C GLN A 355 12.46 12.56 -8.90
N GLY A 356 13.70 13.03 -8.71
CA GLY A 356 14.02 14.10 -7.75
C GLY A 356 13.26 15.40 -8.04
N ALA A 357 13.20 15.80 -9.32
CA ALA A 357 12.46 16.99 -9.75
C ALA A 357 10.94 16.84 -9.55
N LEU A 358 10.38 15.67 -9.87
CA LEU A 358 8.97 15.36 -9.63
C LEU A 358 8.63 15.35 -8.12
N VAL A 359 9.50 14.79 -7.28
CA VAL A 359 9.34 14.82 -5.81
C VAL A 359 9.41 16.26 -5.28
N ALA A 360 10.35 17.07 -5.78
CA ALA A 360 10.44 18.48 -5.41
C ALA A 360 9.19 19.26 -5.84
N ALA A 361 8.71 19.06 -7.06
CA ALA A 361 7.47 19.65 -7.55
C ALA A 361 6.26 19.21 -6.70
N LEU A 362 6.20 17.92 -6.33
CA LEU A 362 5.16 17.38 -5.45
C LEU A 362 5.20 18.04 -4.06
N ALA A 363 6.39 18.25 -3.50
CA ALA A 363 6.58 18.95 -2.23
C ALA A 363 6.13 20.41 -2.32
N VAL A 364 6.48 21.13 -3.39
CA VAL A 364 5.99 22.50 -3.64
C VAL A 364 4.46 22.53 -3.73
N CYS A 365 3.86 21.62 -4.51
CA CYS A 365 2.40 21.51 -4.59
C CYS A 365 1.78 21.23 -3.22
N ALA A 366 2.35 20.31 -2.43
CA ALA A 366 1.87 19.99 -1.09
C ALA A 366 1.91 21.20 -0.14
N VAL A 367 3.01 21.97 -0.15
CA VAL A 367 3.12 23.20 0.65
C VAL A 367 2.10 24.24 0.21
N LEU A 368 1.91 24.44 -1.09
CA LEU A 368 0.93 25.39 -1.62
C LEU A 368 -0.51 25.00 -1.30
N LEU A 369 -0.81 23.70 -1.25
CA LEU A 369 -2.11 23.17 -0.81
C LEU A 369 -2.30 23.40 0.69
N HIS A 370 -1.30 23.06 1.50
CA HIS A 370 -1.36 23.20 2.95
C HIS A 370 -1.46 24.65 3.42
N ARG A 371 -0.89 25.61 2.67
CA ARG A 371 -1.01 27.05 2.95
C ARG A 371 -2.38 27.65 2.62
N ALA A 372 -3.24 26.91 1.92
CA ALA A 372 -4.59 27.35 1.57
C ALA A 372 -5.60 26.25 1.92
N PRO A 373 -5.72 25.91 3.22
CA PRO A 373 -6.62 24.87 3.65
C PRO A 373 -8.09 25.31 3.50
N PRO A 374 -9.03 24.36 3.40
CA PRO A 374 -10.46 24.65 3.51
C PRO A 374 -10.82 25.36 4.83
N PRO A 375 -11.91 26.15 4.89
CA PRO A 375 -12.33 26.85 6.11
C PRO A 375 -12.63 25.92 7.31
N ASP A 376 -13.09 24.70 7.03
CA ASP A 376 -13.41 23.65 8.00
C ASP A 376 -12.18 22.87 8.48
N PHE A 377 -10.97 23.20 7.99
CA PHE A 377 -9.78 22.42 8.29
C PHE A 377 -9.15 22.79 9.63
N GLU A 378 -9.06 21.82 10.52
CA GLU A 378 -8.34 21.90 11.80
C GLU A 378 -7.00 21.15 11.71
N ASP A 379 -5.88 21.85 11.98
CA ASP A 379 -4.54 21.24 11.96
C ASP A 379 -4.24 20.52 13.29
N CYS A 380 -4.97 19.44 13.56
CA CYS A 380 -4.79 18.58 14.74
C CYS A 380 -3.59 17.62 14.60
N GLY A 381 -2.43 18.12 14.17
CA GLY A 381 -1.19 17.34 14.12
C GLY A 381 -0.96 16.59 12.81
N LEU A 382 -1.26 17.24 11.68
CA LEU A 382 -1.04 16.70 10.34
C LEU A 382 0.38 16.16 10.16
N ALA A 383 0.51 14.96 9.56
CA ALA A 383 1.81 14.36 9.34
C ALA A 383 2.70 15.25 8.46
N LEU A 384 3.87 15.62 8.99
CA LEU A 384 4.85 16.46 8.31
C LEU A 384 4.32 17.79 7.78
N ARG A 385 3.29 18.37 8.42
CA ARG A 385 2.67 19.65 7.97
C ARG A 385 2.31 19.62 6.49
N GLY A 386 1.72 18.50 6.05
CA GLY A 386 1.25 18.30 4.67
C GLY A 386 2.28 17.70 3.70
N LEU A 387 3.54 17.52 4.12
CA LEU A 387 4.59 16.90 3.29
C LEU A 387 4.60 15.37 3.33
N ALA A 388 3.61 14.75 3.96
CA ALA A 388 3.49 13.30 4.09
C ALA A 388 3.56 12.57 2.73
N GLY A 389 2.75 12.99 1.75
CA GLY A 389 2.75 12.37 0.42
C GLY A 389 4.08 12.51 -0.33
N PRO A 390 4.71 13.70 -0.45
CA PRO A 390 6.05 13.84 -1.01
C PRO A 390 7.12 12.97 -0.31
N ALA A 391 7.07 12.90 1.02
CA ALA A 391 8.01 12.08 1.79
C ALA A 391 7.85 10.59 1.47
N VAL A 392 6.61 10.09 1.45
CA VAL A 392 6.30 8.69 1.10
C VAL A 392 6.63 8.39 -0.36
N ALA A 393 6.33 9.30 -1.28
CA ALA A 393 6.71 9.19 -2.69
C ALA A 393 8.23 9.06 -2.86
N LEU A 394 9.02 9.86 -2.13
CA LEU A 394 10.48 9.76 -2.12
C LEU A 394 10.96 8.41 -1.58
N LEU A 395 10.34 7.88 -0.51
CA LEU A 395 10.68 6.54 -0.01
C LEU A 395 10.45 5.46 -1.07
N GLY A 396 9.37 5.58 -1.86
CA GLY A 396 9.10 4.70 -3.00
C GLY A 396 10.23 4.75 -4.05
N CYS A 397 10.67 5.95 -4.42
CA CYS A 397 11.80 6.15 -5.35
C CYS A 397 13.12 5.63 -4.78
N ALA A 398 13.46 5.98 -3.55
CA ALA A 398 14.70 5.56 -2.90
C ALA A 398 14.78 4.04 -2.78
N LEU A 399 13.67 3.38 -2.39
CA LEU A 399 13.61 1.92 -2.34
C LEU A 399 13.76 1.30 -3.74
N GLY A 400 13.08 1.86 -4.74
CA GLY A 400 13.20 1.43 -6.13
C GLY A 400 14.63 1.53 -6.68
N GLY A 401 15.31 2.66 -6.42
CA GLY A 401 16.71 2.91 -6.82
C GLY A 401 17.68 1.94 -6.14
N VAL A 402 17.60 1.83 -4.81
CA VAL A 402 18.45 0.91 -4.03
C VAL A 402 18.29 -0.55 -4.48
N LEU A 403 17.05 -1.02 -4.70
CA LEU A 403 16.79 -2.37 -5.21
C LEU A 403 17.37 -2.57 -6.62
N THR A 404 17.18 -1.58 -7.50
CA THR A 404 17.68 -1.61 -8.87
C THR A 404 19.21 -1.64 -8.93
N GLY A 405 19.85 -0.67 -8.28
CA GLY A 405 21.31 -0.57 -8.27
C GLY A 405 21.97 -1.74 -7.57
N GLY A 406 21.35 -2.21 -6.48
CA GLY A 406 21.79 -3.40 -5.77
C GLY A 406 21.75 -4.67 -6.61
N VAL A 407 20.62 -4.97 -7.28
CA VAL A 407 20.48 -6.19 -8.09
C VAL A 407 21.42 -6.16 -9.29
N ALA A 408 21.57 -5.01 -9.94
CA ALA A 408 22.51 -4.83 -11.04
C ALA A 408 23.96 -5.06 -10.58
N GLN A 409 24.38 -4.41 -9.49
CA GLN A 409 25.71 -4.58 -8.93
C GLN A 409 25.97 -6.03 -8.51
N ARG A 410 25.03 -6.64 -7.78
CA ARG A 410 25.20 -8.01 -7.29
C ARG A 410 25.31 -9.03 -8.42
N THR A 411 24.55 -8.83 -9.49
CA THR A 411 24.62 -9.71 -10.68
C THR A 411 25.97 -9.55 -11.38
N ALA A 412 26.48 -8.32 -11.51
CA ALA A 412 27.81 -8.07 -12.05
C ALA A 412 28.90 -8.74 -11.20
N ASP A 413 28.89 -8.56 -9.87
CA ASP A 413 29.86 -9.16 -8.95
C ASP A 413 29.86 -10.71 -9.03
N TRP A 414 28.66 -11.32 -9.16
CA TRP A 414 28.52 -12.77 -9.32
C TRP A 414 29.12 -13.27 -10.64
N LEU A 415 28.85 -12.57 -11.75
CA LEU A 415 29.39 -12.94 -13.06
C LEU A 415 30.91 -12.71 -13.16
N ASP A 416 31.43 -11.73 -12.42
CA ASP A 416 32.86 -11.36 -12.41
C ASP A 416 33.75 -12.32 -11.61
N GLY A 417 33.14 -13.26 -10.87
CA GLY A 417 33.85 -14.30 -10.12
C GLY A 417 34.55 -13.80 -8.86
N GLY A 418 33.98 -12.81 -8.17
CA GLY A 418 34.54 -12.24 -6.94
C GLY A 418 35.56 -11.11 -7.13
N ARG A 419 35.84 -10.74 -8.39
CA ARG A 419 36.51 -9.48 -8.74
C ARG A 419 35.53 -8.31 -8.63
N THR A 420 36.04 -7.08 -8.57
CA THR A 420 35.22 -5.87 -8.60
C THR A 420 34.95 -5.46 -10.05
N PRO A 421 33.69 -5.46 -10.53
CA PRO A 421 33.36 -5.03 -11.89
C PRO A 421 33.89 -3.63 -12.18
N GLY A 422 34.50 -3.46 -13.35
CA GLY A 422 35.11 -2.19 -13.77
C GLY A 422 36.51 -1.91 -13.22
N SER A 423 37.06 -2.80 -12.37
CA SER A 423 38.46 -2.69 -11.92
C SER A 423 39.45 -3.29 -12.93
N HIS A 424 40.74 -2.93 -12.83
CA HIS A 424 41.78 -3.47 -13.70
C HIS A 424 41.83 -5.00 -13.65
N GLY A 425 41.69 -5.65 -14.81
CA GLY A 425 41.66 -7.11 -14.94
C GLY A 425 40.27 -7.76 -14.80
N SER A 426 39.23 -6.97 -14.55
CA SER A 426 37.84 -7.46 -14.58
C SER A 426 37.38 -7.68 -16.04
N PRO A 427 36.82 -8.86 -16.38
CA PRO A 427 36.17 -9.06 -17.66
C PRO A 427 34.87 -8.26 -17.83
N LEU A 428 34.34 -7.60 -16.80
CA LEU A 428 33.12 -6.78 -16.88
C LEU A 428 33.43 -5.30 -16.62
N VAL A 429 32.74 -4.39 -17.33
CA VAL A 429 32.78 -2.96 -17.00
C VAL A 429 31.84 -2.66 -15.82
N GLY A 430 30.86 -3.52 -15.57
CA GLY A 430 29.88 -3.38 -14.51
C GLY A 430 28.71 -2.46 -14.89
N PRO A 431 27.77 -2.24 -13.96
CA PRO A 431 26.60 -1.39 -14.20
C PRO A 431 26.97 0.10 -14.32
N PRO A 432 26.04 0.96 -14.78
CA PRO A 432 26.15 2.40 -14.70
C PRO A 432 26.61 2.90 -13.33
N ALA A 433 27.49 3.90 -13.33
CA ALA A 433 28.07 4.44 -12.10
C ALA A 433 27.00 4.87 -11.08
N VAL A 434 25.92 5.52 -11.54
CA VAL A 434 24.82 5.97 -10.67
C VAL A 434 24.20 4.83 -9.87
N LEU A 435 24.06 3.63 -10.46
CA LEU A 435 23.52 2.45 -9.79
C LEU A 435 24.47 1.93 -8.70
N THR A 436 25.77 1.96 -8.96
CA THR A 436 26.78 1.61 -7.95
C THR A 436 26.83 2.65 -6.81
N TRP A 437 26.70 3.94 -7.13
CA TRP A 437 26.59 5.01 -6.14
C TRP A 437 25.34 4.85 -5.26
N GLU A 438 24.18 4.55 -5.86
CA GLU A 438 22.93 4.28 -5.12
C GLU A 438 23.07 3.09 -4.16
N ALA A 439 23.74 2.00 -4.58
CA ALA A 439 24.02 0.86 -3.70
C ALA A 439 25.00 1.22 -2.55
N SER A 440 25.95 2.12 -2.81
CA SER A 440 26.98 2.52 -1.82
C SER A 440 26.44 3.43 -0.70
N VAL A 441 25.24 3.97 -0.87
CA VAL A 441 24.54 4.80 0.13
C VAL A 441 23.93 3.96 1.27
N ILE A 442 23.66 2.67 1.04
CA ILE A 442 22.95 1.80 1.99
C ILE A 442 23.60 1.79 3.39
N PRO A 443 24.93 1.62 3.56
CA PRO A 443 25.54 1.63 4.88
C PRO A 443 25.34 2.95 5.64
N ALA A 444 25.37 4.09 4.93
CA ALA A 444 25.13 5.39 5.54
C ALA A 444 23.68 5.53 6.02
N VAL A 445 22.72 5.05 5.24
CA VAL A 445 21.30 5.00 5.64
C VAL A 445 21.10 4.12 6.88
N LEU A 446 21.73 2.94 6.92
CA LEU A 446 21.65 2.04 8.08
C LEU A 446 22.28 2.67 9.34
N ALA A 447 23.40 3.37 9.20
CA ALA A 447 24.03 4.10 10.31
C ALA A 447 23.10 5.20 10.86
N LEU A 448 22.45 5.96 9.97
CA LEU A 448 21.47 6.98 10.37
C LEU A 448 20.25 6.37 11.07
N LEU A 449 19.74 5.24 10.58
CA LEU A 449 18.66 4.51 11.23
C LEU A 449 19.07 3.98 12.61
N ALA A 450 20.31 3.49 12.76
CA ALA A 450 20.84 3.03 14.05
C ALA A 450 20.97 4.18 15.06
N LEU A 451 21.47 5.34 14.63
CA LEU A 451 21.54 6.55 15.46
C LEU A 451 20.15 7.05 15.86
N GLY A 452 19.20 7.07 14.91
CA GLY A 452 17.80 7.40 15.16
C GLY A 452 17.16 6.44 16.16
N GLY A 453 17.42 5.14 16.03
CA GLY A 453 16.98 4.11 16.96
C GLY A 453 17.55 4.28 18.37
N ALA A 454 18.84 4.61 18.49
CA ALA A 454 19.48 4.90 19.77
C ALA A 454 18.88 6.16 20.43
N ALA A 455 18.66 7.23 19.67
CA ALA A 455 18.01 8.44 20.14
C ALA A 455 16.57 8.17 20.61
N LEU A 456 15.82 7.36 19.86
CA LEU A 456 14.47 6.95 20.22
C LEU A 456 14.45 6.10 21.49
N ALA A 457 15.40 5.16 21.64
CA ALA A 457 15.56 4.36 22.85
C ALA A 457 15.90 5.22 24.08
N ALA A 458 16.76 6.23 23.93
CA ALA A 458 17.05 7.20 25.00
C ALA A 458 15.80 8.02 25.37
N ARG A 459 15.04 8.50 24.38
CA ARG A 459 13.78 9.23 24.60
C ARG A 459 12.75 8.38 25.31
N LEU A 460 12.60 7.11 24.91
CA LEU A 460 11.72 6.14 25.55
C LEU A 460 12.07 5.94 27.02
N ARG A 461 13.35 5.79 27.36
CA ARG A 461 13.80 5.64 28.76
C ARG A 461 13.45 6.86 29.60
N ARG A 462 13.63 8.07 29.06
CA ARG A 462 13.25 9.32 29.75
C ARG A 462 11.74 9.42 29.94
N ARG A 463 10.96 9.08 28.91
CA ARG A 463 9.49 9.12 28.98
C ARG A 463 8.94 8.06 29.93
N GLU A 464 9.48 6.84 29.91
CA GLU A 464 9.15 5.77 30.86
C GLU A 464 9.34 6.25 32.29
N HIS A 465 10.47 6.88 32.61
CA HIS A 465 10.74 7.40 33.95
C HIS A 465 9.74 8.48 34.37
N ALA A 466 9.42 9.42 33.47
CA ALA A 466 8.46 10.50 33.76
C ALA A 466 7.03 9.99 33.98
N LEU A 467 6.65 8.89 33.34
CA LEU A 467 5.30 8.31 33.43
C LEU A 467 5.08 7.48 34.70
N ARG A 468 6.12 7.13 35.48
CA ARG A 468 5.96 6.23 36.64
C ARG A 468 5.01 6.81 37.70
N HIS A 469 5.18 8.08 38.04
CA HIS A 469 4.31 8.77 39.00
C HIS A 469 2.86 8.84 38.50
N GLU A 470 2.67 9.07 37.21
CA GLU A 470 1.33 9.10 36.60
C GLU A 470 0.68 7.71 36.62
N VAL A 471 1.46 6.64 36.43
CA VAL A 471 0.95 5.27 36.57
C VAL A 471 0.50 4.99 38.00
N GLU A 472 1.27 5.40 39.01
CA GLU A 472 0.87 5.23 40.41
C GLU A 472 -0.45 5.96 40.71
N GLN A 473 -0.62 7.18 40.18
CA GLN A 473 -1.87 7.93 40.29
C GLN A 473 -3.08 7.29 39.61
N MET A 474 -2.89 6.47 38.58
CA MET A 474 -4.00 5.74 37.95
C MET A 474 -4.53 4.59 38.82
N TYR A 475 -3.78 4.14 39.83
CA TYR A 475 -4.16 3.04 40.73
C TYR A 475 -4.03 3.45 42.20
N PRO A 476 -4.73 4.49 42.68
CA PRO A 476 -4.47 5.15 43.96
C PRO A 476 -4.69 4.29 45.21
N HIS A 477 -5.36 3.15 45.08
CA HIS A 477 -5.73 2.27 46.19
C HIS A 477 -5.00 0.91 46.15
N GLU A 478 -3.98 0.77 45.31
CA GLU A 478 -3.20 -0.46 45.18
C GLU A 478 -1.78 -0.32 45.73
N GLU A 479 -1.21 -1.40 46.25
CA GLU A 479 0.19 -1.43 46.67
C GLU A 479 1.10 -1.39 45.43
N HIS A 480 1.91 -0.34 45.32
CA HIS A 480 2.75 -0.13 44.16
C HIS A 480 4.07 -0.92 44.22
N HIS A 481 4.35 -1.66 43.15
CA HIS A 481 5.61 -2.35 42.92
C HIS A 481 6.37 -1.73 41.75
N ALA A 482 7.63 -1.35 41.99
CA ALA A 482 8.45 -0.63 41.00
C ALA A 482 8.57 -1.36 39.64
N SER A 483 8.64 -2.71 39.63
CA SER A 483 8.72 -3.51 38.41
C SER A 483 7.43 -3.43 37.57
N ARG A 484 6.26 -3.43 38.24
CA ARG A 484 4.94 -3.37 37.61
C ARG A 484 4.63 -1.97 37.10
N THR A 485 4.87 -0.93 37.92
CA THR A 485 4.79 0.47 37.48
C THR A 485 5.65 0.71 36.25
N ARG A 486 6.88 0.18 36.24
CA ARG A 486 7.78 0.26 35.09
C ARG A 486 7.24 -0.46 33.85
N GLN A 487 6.62 -1.63 34.01
CA GLN A 487 6.03 -2.37 32.89
C GLN A 487 4.93 -1.56 32.20
N ILE A 488 4.01 -0.99 32.98
CA ILE A 488 2.87 -0.20 32.49
C ILE A 488 3.38 1.13 31.88
N ALA A 489 4.25 1.85 32.59
CA ALA A 489 4.85 3.10 32.10
C ALA A 489 5.62 2.88 30.78
N ARG A 490 6.32 1.75 30.64
CA ARG A 490 7.00 1.37 29.40
C ARG A 490 6.01 1.07 28.27
N ALA A 491 4.87 0.45 28.56
CA ALA A 491 3.83 0.20 27.57
C ALA A 491 3.24 1.51 27.05
N ILE A 492 2.89 2.45 27.94
CA ILE A 492 2.40 3.79 27.56
C ILE A 492 3.48 4.58 26.79
N ALA A 493 4.74 4.55 27.24
CA ALA A 493 5.83 5.22 26.54
C ALA A 493 6.04 4.67 25.12
N ARG A 494 5.97 3.35 24.95
CA ARG A 494 6.05 2.68 23.65
C ARG A 494 4.86 3.00 22.76
N ALA A 495 3.66 3.07 23.34
CA ALA A 495 2.46 3.45 22.62
C ALA A 495 2.64 4.84 21.95
N GLY A 496 3.26 5.80 22.64
CA GLY A 496 3.56 7.13 22.10
C GLY A 496 4.59 7.19 20.95
N LEU A 497 5.25 6.08 20.60
CA LEU A 497 6.23 6.06 19.49
C LEU A 497 5.57 6.34 18.14
N THR A 498 4.36 5.83 17.95
CA THR A 498 3.56 6.04 16.75
C THR A 498 3.38 7.53 16.48
N ASP A 499 3.29 8.34 17.53
CA ASP A 499 3.11 9.78 17.39
C ASP A 499 4.35 10.49 16.84
N SER A 500 5.53 9.87 17.00
CA SER A 500 6.83 10.35 16.53
C SER A 500 7.22 9.83 15.15
N ALA A 501 6.45 8.88 14.58
CA ALA A 501 6.74 8.27 13.28
C ALA A 501 6.92 9.28 12.13
N PRO A 502 6.11 10.36 12.03
CA PRO A 502 6.32 11.37 10.98
C PRO A 502 7.72 11.97 11.02
N MET A 503 8.22 12.37 12.19
CA MET A 503 9.55 12.98 12.32
C MET A 503 10.66 12.03 11.86
N LEU A 504 10.60 10.76 12.27
CA LEU A 504 11.57 9.76 11.83
C LEU A 504 11.57 9.62 10.30
N ILE A 505 10.38 9.58 9.70
CA ILE A 505 10.22 9.53 8.24
C ILE A 505 10.82 10.79 7.59
N ALA A 506 10.59 11.99 8.13
CA ALA A 506 11.22 13.21 7.59
C ALA A 506 12.75 13.16 7.61
N VAL A 507 13.37 12.69 8.70
CA VAL A 507 14.84 12.57 8.78
C VAL A 507 15.37 11.57 7.75
N VAL A 508 14.72 10.40 7.65
CA VAL A 508 15.10 9.38 6.67
C VAL A 508 14.94 9.89 5.24
N CYS A 509 13.83 10.59 4.94
CA CYS A 509 13.58 11.18 3.63
C CYS A 509 14.59 12.29 3.30
N ALA A 510 14.91 13.18 4.24
CA ALA A 510 15.90 14.23 4.02
C ALA A 510 17.28 13.63 3.73
N ALA A 511 17.68 12.61 4.48
CA ALA A 511 18.92 11.87 4.23
C ALA A 511 18.90 11.16 2.88
N ALA A 512 17.83 10.43 2.55
CA ALA A 512 17.70 9.72 1.28
C ALA A 512 17.75 10.67 0.08
N PHE A 513 17.11 11.85 0.17
CA PHE A 513 17.18 12.88 -0.86
C PHE A 513 18.61 13.39 -1.05
N ALA A 514 19.28 13.76 0.04
CA ALA A 514 20.65 14.26 0.00
C ALA A 514 21.64 13.23 -0.55
N LEU A 515 21.52 11.97 -0.09
CA LEU A 515 22.39 10.87 -0.52
C LEU A 515 22.13 10.50 -2.00
N GLY A 516 20.87 10.52 -2.46
CA GLY A 516 20.52 10.32 -3.86
C GLY A 516 21.06 11.44 -4.77
N ALA A 517 20.95 12.69 -4.35
CA ALA A 517 21.56 13.82 -5.06
C ALA A 517 23.09 13.68 -5.13
N GLY A 518 23.73 13.28 -4.03
CA GLY A 518 25.16 12.98 -3.97
C GLY A 518 25.57 11.83 -4.91
N ALA A 519 24.75 10.78 -5.00
CA ALA A 519 24.98 9.65 -5.90
C ALA A 519 24.96 10.07 -7.38
N VAL A 520 23.98 10.89 -7.78
CA VAL A 520 23.92 11.45 -9.15
C VAL A 520 25.11 12.36 -9.43
N ALA A 521 25.42 13.28 -8.51
CA ALA A 521 26.54 14.21 -8.66
C ALA A 521 27.89 13.47 -8.78
N GLY A 522 28.11 12.46 -7.94
CA GLY A 522 29.31 11.62 -7.97
C GLY A 522 29.44 10.84 -9.28
N ALA A 523 28.33 10.29 -9.80
CA ALA A 523 28.31 9.59 -11.07
C ALA A 523 28.61 10.50 -12.27
N TRP A 524 28.10 11.74 -12.28
CA TRP A 524 28.33 12.69 -13.36
C TRP A 524 29.72 13.31 -13.35
N GLN A 525 30.18 13.78 -12.19
CA GLN A 525 31.47 14.48 -12.09
C GLN A 525 32.64 13.51 -12.13
N GLY A 526 32.49 12.32 -11.53
CA GLY A 526 33.57 11.35 -11.41
C GLY A 526 33.67 10.36 -12.56
N GLY A 527 32.67 10.25 -13.42
CA GLY A 527 32.67 9.36 -14.60
C GLY A 527 32.72 7.85 -14.30
N GLY A 528 32.77 7.45 -13.03
CA GLY A 528 33.00 6.08 -12.57
C GLY A 528 32.36 5.75 -11.22
N PRO A 529 32.43 4.49 -10.77
CA PRO A 529 31.96 4.07 -9.45
C PRO A 529 32.74 4.74 -8.31
N PRO A 530 32.20 4.77 -7.08
CA PRO A 530 32.80 5.48 -5.94
C PRO A 530 34.28 5.19 -5.70
N VAL A 531 34.69 3.91 -5.81
CA VAL A 531 36.10 3.52 -5.61
C VAL A 531 37.03 4.15 -6.64
N GLN A 532 36.61 4.24 -7.90
CA GLN A 532 37.41 4.80 -8.99
C GLN A 532 37.55 6.33 -8.81
N VAL A 533 36.45 6.99 -8.45
CA VAL A 533 36.46 8.45 -8.16
C VAL A 533 37.37 8.78 -6.97
N ALA A 534 37.50 7.86 -6.01
CA ALA A 534 38.33 8.04 -4.83
C ALA A 534 39.80 7.59 -5.00
N GLU A 535 40.25 7.19 -6.19
CA GLU A 535 41.62 6.71 -6.42
C GLU A 535 42.69 7.77 -6.07
N GLY A 536 42.42 9.04 -6.37
CA GLY A 536 43.30 10.18 -6.04
C GLY A 536 43.06 10.78 -4.64
N ALA A 537 42.12 10.25 -3.86
CA ALA A 537 41.77 10.79 -2.55
C ALA A 537 42.70 10.24 -1.44
N PRO A 538 42.79 10.93 -0.28
CA PRO A 538 43.46 10.41 0.90
C PRO A 538 43.10 8.94 1.22
N PRO A 539 44.04 8.12 1.73
CA PRO A 539 43.83 6.67 1.91
C PRO A 539 42.56 6.31 2.69
N VAL A 540 42.20 7.13 3.68
CA VAL A 540 40.97 6.96 4.48
C VAL A 540 39.70 7.11 3.63
N LEU A 541 39.64 8.13 2.77
CA LEU A 541 38.47 8.36 1.90
C LEU A 541 38.33 7.26 0.84
N ARG A 542 39.46 6.81 0.28
CA ARG A 542 39.50 5.67 -0.64
C ARG A 542 39.02 4.39 0.03
N ALA A 543 39.46 4.11 1.25
CA ALA A 543 39.02 2.96 2.03
C ALA A 543 37.53 3.04 2.38
N LEU A 544 37.01 4.22 2.73
CA LEU A 544 35.59 4.44 2.98
C LEU A 544 34.74 4.22 1.71
N ALA A 545 35.17 4.73 0.55
CA ALA A 545 34.46 4.52 -0.71
C ALA A 545 34.42 3.04 -1.12
N ALA A 546 35.56 2.34 -1.03
CA ALA A 546 35.64 0.90 -1.30
C ALA A 546 34.80 0.08 -0.31
N GLY A 547 34.87 0.42 0.98
CA GLY A 547 34.10 -0.22 2.04
C GLY A 547 32.59 -0.01 1.86
N ALA A 548 32.16 1.21 1.56
CA ALA A 548 30.75 1.55 1.33
C ALA A 548 30.18 0.82 0.09
N GLN A 549 30.94 0.78 -1.00
CA GLN A 549 30.55 0.07 -2.22
C GLN A 549 30.44 -1.44 -2.00
N SER A 550 31.44 -2.05 -1.36
CA SER A 550 31.45 -3.49 -1.08
C SER A 550 30.35 -3.87 -0.08
N LEU A 551 30.27 -3.16 1.04
CA LEU A 551 29.26 -3.40 2.06
C LEU A 551 27.85 -3.16 1.52
N GLY A 552 27.65 -2.12 0.70
CA GLY A 552 26.41 -1.86 -0.02
C GLY A 552 25.97 -3.06 -0.87
N SER A 553 26.86 -3.59 -1.72
CA SER A 553 26.58 -4.80 -2.53
C SER A 553 26.23 -6.01 -1.66
N TRP A 554 26.99 -6.28 -0.61
CA TRP A 554 26.72 -7.38 0.32
C TRP A 554 25.41 -7.23 1.06
N LEU A 555 25.06 -6.02 1.51
CA LEU A 555 23.80 -5.73 2.19
C LEU A 555 22.59 -5.92 1.27
N VAL A 556 22.71 -5.65 -0.03
CA VAL A 556 21.66 -5.98 -0.98
C VAL A 556 21.50 -7.49 -1.11
N GLY A 557 22.61 -8.22 -1.28
CA GLY A 557 22.57 -9.69 -1.34
C GLY A 557 21.95 -10.30 -0.09
N ALA A 558 22.36 -9.82 1.09
CA ALA A 558 21.79 -10.20 2.38
C ALA A 558 20.32 -9.80 2.49
N GLY A 559 19.95 -8.62 1.97
CA GLY A 559 18.57 -8.14 1.90
C GLY A 559 17.68 -9.06 1.07
N VAL A 560 18.11 -9.49 -0.11
CA VAL A 560 17.38 -10.46 -0.95
C VAL A 560 17.20 -11.79 -0.21
N VAL A 561 18.26 -12.31 0.43
CA VAL A 561 18.18 -13.54 1.23
C VAL A 561 17.22 -13.37 2.41
N ALA A 562 17.29 -12.24 3.11
CA ALA A 562 16.40 -11.91 4.22
C ALA A 562 14.94 -11.78 3.77
N LEU A 563 14.68 -11.19 2.59
CA LEU A 563 13.33 -11.10 2.01
C LEU A 563 12.78 -12.49 1.67
N VAL A 564 13.59 -13.38 1.08
CA VAL A 564 13.19 -14.77 0.80
C VAL A 564 12.94 -15.53 2.11
N ALA A 565 13.82 -15.37 3.11
CA ALA A 565 13.68 -15.99 4.41
C ALA A 565 12.43 -15.48 5.16
N LEU A 566 12.17 -14.17 5.12
CA LEU A 566 10.99 -13.55 5.71
C LEU A 566 9.71 -14.00 4.99
N GLY A 567 9.72 -14.09 3.67
CA GLY A 567 8.61 -14.64 2.89
C GLY A 567 8.31 -16.10 3.26
N ARG A 568 9.35 -16.94 3.39
CA ARG A 568 9.22 -18.33 3.87
C ARG A 568 8.75 -18.41 5.32
N ARG A 569 9.20 -17.50 6.19
CA ARG A 569 8.78 -17.45 7.60
C ARG A 569 7.33 -17.00 7.72
N ALA A 570 6.92 -15.93 7.04
CA ALA A 570 5.54 -15.45 7.01
C ALA A 570 4.56 -16.49 6.44
N TYR A 571 5.05 -17.38 5.57
CA TYR A 571 4.29 -18.54 5.13
C TYR A 571 4.03 -19.54 6.26
N ARG A 572 5.05 -19.91 7.04
CA ARG A 572 4.96 -20.95 8.08
C ARG A 572 4.45 -20.47 9.44
N ASP A 573 4.66 -19.21 9.79
CA ASP A 573 4.46 -18.66 11.13
C ASP A 573 3.33 -17.61 11.13
N PRO A 574 2.18 -17.88 11.78
CA PRO A 574 1.07 -16.94 11.90
C PRO A 574 1.46 -15.61 12.58
N SER A 575 2.42 -15.65 13.53
CA SER A 575 2.86 -14.44 14.24
C SER A 575 3.70 -13.52 13.35
N ALA A 576 4.62 -14.09 12.56
CA ALA A 576 5.40 -13.36 11.57
C ALA A 576 4.52 -12.79 10.45
N ARG A 577 3.47 -13.54 10.05
CA ARG A 577 2.46 -13.07 9.09
C ARG A 577 1.73 -11.84 9.60
N ARG A 578 1.39 -11.80 10.89
CA ARG A 578 0.69 -10.67 11.54
C ARG A 578 1.52 -9.38 11.49
N THR A 579 2.83 -9.45 11.75
CA THR A 579 3.70 -8.25 11.70
C THR A 579 3.85 -7.68 10.29
N VAL A 580 4.05 -8.53 9.28
CA VAL A 580 4.12 -8.10 7.87
C VAL A 580 2.76 -7.61 7.36
N GLY A 581 1.67 -8.20 7.88
CA GLY A 581 0.29 -7.85 7.51
C GLY A 581 -0.10 -6.41 7.83
N ILE A 582 0.42 -5.79 8.91
CA ILE A 582 0.03 -4.41 9.29
C ILE A 582 0.40 -3.39 8.21
N LEU A 583 1.64 -3.42 7.72
CA LEU A 583 2.08 -2.55 6.64
C LEU A 583 1.23 -2.76 5.38
N TRP A 584 0.86 -4.02 5.14
CA TRP A 584 0.07 -4.40 3.99
C TRP A 584 -1.37 -3.90 4.07
N ASP A 585 -2.01 -4.06 5.22
CA ASP A 585 -3.41 -3.71 5.42
C ASP A 585 -3.62 -2.19 5.39
N VAL A 586 -2.63 -1.41 5.86
CA VAL A 586 -2.65 0.06 5.64
C VAL A 586 -2.35 0.39 4.17
N GLY A 587 -1.36 -0.28 3.59
CA GLY A 587 -0.90 -0.01 2.22
C GLY A 587 -1.92 -0.35 1.12
N THR A 588 -2.78 -1.32 1.39
CA THR A 588 -3.76 -1.88 0.44
C THR A 588 -5.20 -1.59 0.83
N PHE A 589 -5.43 -0.71 1.82
CA PHE A 589 -6.74 -0.13 2.07
C PHE A 589 -7.18 0.83 0.96
N TRP A 590 -6.22 1.48 0.30
CA TRP A 590 -6.53 2.55 -0.65
C TRP A 590 -6.63 2.04 -2.09
N PRO A 591 -7.63 2.50 -2.88
CA PRO A 591 -7.74 2.14 -4.28
C PRO A 591 -6.49 2.47 -5.11
N ARG A 592 -6.25 1.70 -6.18
CA ARG A 592 -5.18 2.00 -7.14
C ARG A 592 -5.53 3.28 -7.91
N ALA A 593 -4.78 4.34 -7.64
CA ALA A 593 -5.02 5.69 -8.19
C ALA A 593 -3.80 6.29 -8.89
N ALA A 594 -2.59 5.83 -8.54
CA ALA A 594 -1.35 6.21 -9.20
C ALA A 594 -0.66 5.05 -9.89
N HIS A 595 -0.50 3.90 -9.21
CA HIS A 595 0.27 2.78 -9.75
C HIS A 595 -0.62 1.54 -9.99
N PRO A 596 -0.84 1.09 -11.23
CA PRO A 596 -1.74 -0.02 -11.55
C PRO A 596 -1.18 -1.39 -11.22
N PHE A 597 0.15 -1.54 -11.09
CA PHE A 597 0.79 -2.76 -10.62
C PHE A 597 1.00 -2.79 -9.10
N ALA A 598 0.50 -1.78 -8.38
CA ALA A 598 0.39 -1.90 -6.94
C ALA A 598 -0.54 -3.08 -6.59
N PRO A 599 -0.40 -3.62 -5.38
CA PRO A 599 -1.35 -4.57 -4.82
C PRO A 599 -2.82 -4.14 -4.96
N PRO A 600 -3.76 -5.09 -5.07
CA PRO A 600 -5.18 -4.76 -5.11
C PRO A 600 -5.64 -4.18 -3.77
N CYS A 601 -6.64 -3.30 -3.87
CA CYS A 601 -7.31 -2.75 -2.72
C CYS A 601 -8.31 -3.76 -2.15
N TYR A 602 -8.15 -4.19 -0.89
CA TYR A 602 -9.14 -5.09 -0.28
C TYR A 602 -10.42 -4.34 0.13
N ALA A 603 -10.33 -3.04 0.41
CA ALA A 603 -11.49 -2.23 0.80
C ALA A 603 -12.46 -1.99 -0.37
N GLU A 604 -12.00 -2.02 -1.62
CA GLU A 604 -12.87 -2.02 -2.82
C GLU A 604 -13.76 -3.28 -2.91
N ARG A 605 -13.51 -4.30 -2.07
CA ARG A 605 -14.41 -5.44 -1.85
C ARG A 605 -15.11 -5.38 -0.50
N ALA A 606 -14.36 -5.17 0.59
CA ALA A 606 -14.89 -5.24 1.94
C ALA A 606 -15.93 -4.15 2.27
N VAL A 607 -15.75 -2.92 1.77
CA VAL A 607 -16.69 -1.83 2.02
C VAL A 607 -18.04 -2.08 1.31
N PRO A 608 -18.06 -2.48 0.02
CA PRO A 608 -19.29 -2.95 -0.63
C PRO A 608 -19.96 -4.14 0.07
N ASP A 609 -19.20 -5.16 0.48
CA ASP A 609 -19.75 -6.36 1.14
C ASP A 609 -20.47 -5.99 2.46
N LEU A 610 -19.83 -5.17 3.31
CA LEU A 610 -20.40 -4.70 4.58
C LEU A 610 -21.64 -3.82 4.37
N SER A 611 -21.56 -2.84 3.46
CA SER A 611 -22.68 -1.94 3.17
C SER A 611 -23.88 -2.69 2.58
N TRP A 612 -23.66 -3.65 1.69
CA TRP A 612 -24.70 -4.52 1.16
C TRP A 612 -25.34 -5.33 2.29
N ARG A 613 -24.55 -5.99 3.14
CA ARG A 613 -25.09 -6.78 4.25
C ARG A 613 -25.99 -5.94 5.14
N MET A 614 -25.54 -4.76 5.55
CA MET A 614 -26.33 -3.86 6.41
C MET A 614 -27.63 -3.41 5.72
N ALA A 615 -27.57 -2.97 4.46
CA ALA A 615 -28.73 -2.51 3.72
C ALA A 615 -29.76 -3.62 3.47
N SER A 616 -29.31 -4.79 2.99
CA SER A 616 -30.19 -5.92 2.71
C SER A 616 -30.83 -6.50 3.98
N TRP A 617 -30.08 -6.58 5.08
CA TRP A 617 -30.61 -7.10 6.33
C TRP A 617 -31.63 -6.15 6.94
N THR A 618 -31.31 -4.85 7.04
CA THR A 618 -32.27 -3.86 7.56
C THR A 618 -33.53 -3.77 6.70
N GLN A 619 -33.41 -3.92 5.38
CA GLN A 619 -34.56 -3.97 4.48
C GLN A 619 -35.43 -5.22 4.70
N ALA A 620 -34.81 -6.39 4.94
CA ALA A 620 -35.52 -7.65 5.12
C ALA A 620 -36.17 -7.79 6.50
N THR A 621 -35.50 -7.35 7.56
CA THR A 621 -35.95 -7.58 8.96
C THR A 621 -36.60 -6.35 9.59
N GLY A 622 -36.37 -5.15 9.04
CA GLY A 622 -36.68 -3.89 9.72
C GLY A 622 -35.84 -3.66 10.99
N GLY A 623 -34.84 -4.49 11.25
CA GLY A 623 -34.03 -4.52 12.46
C GLY A 623 -33.05 -3.36 12.62
N ARG A 624 -32.33 -3.41 13.74
CA ARG A 624 -31.28 -2.44 14.14
C ARG A 624 -29.91 -3.11 14.12
N ILE A 625 -28.88 -2.38 13.70
CA ILE A 625 -27.52 -2.93 13.58
C ILE A 625 -26.53 -2.15 14.47
N ILE A 626 -25.65 -2.86 15.16
CA ILE A 626 -24.39 -2.32 15.70
C ILE A 626 -23.27 -2.84 14.81
N ILE A 627 -22.46 -1.96 14.23
CA ILE A 627 -21.22 -2.36 13.55
C ILE A 627 -20.05 -2.12 14.50
N SER A 628 -19.40 -3.22 14.88
CA SER A 628 -18.32 -3.26 15.88
C SER A 628 -16.98 -3.46 15.18
N GLY A 629 -16.20 -2.39 15.05
CA GLY A 629 -14.92 -2.38 14.33
C GLY A 629 -13.71 -2.30 15.26
N HIS A 630 -12.85 -3.33 15.22
CA HIS A 630 -11.54 -3.32 15.90
C HIS A 630 -10.43 -2.82 14.98
N SER A 631 -9.60 -1.87 15.42
CA SER A 631 -8.37 -1.51 14.69
C SER A 631 -8.65 -1.13 13.22
N GLN A 632 -8.06 -1.84 12.25
CA GLN A 632 -8.36 -1.66 10.82
C GLN A 632 -9.84 -1.91 10.47
N GLY A 633 -10.53 -2.76 11.23
CA GLY A 633 -11.96 -2.96 11.14
C GLY A 633 -12.77 -1.71 11.50
N SER A 634 -12.27 -0.83 12.37
CA SER A 634 -12.89 0.49 12.63
C SER A 634 -12.87 1.37 11.37
N VAL A 635 -11.81 1.29 10.58
CA VAL A 635 -11.66 2.05 9.32
C VAL A 635 -12.61 1.52 8.25
N LEU A 636 -12.73 0.20 8.13
CA LEU A 636 -13.71 -0.45 7.25
C LEU A 636 -15.15 -0.13 7.67
N ALA A 637 -15.46 -0.19 8.96
CA ALA A 637 -16.78 0.13 9.50
C ALA A 637 -17.16 1.57 9.18
N ALA A 638 -16.29 2.54 9.47
CA ALA A 638 -16.49 3.95 9.14
C ALA A 638 -16.72 4.18 7.63
N ALA A 639 -15.92 3.53 6.77
CA ALA A 639 -16.09 3.61 5.33
C ALA A 639 -17.41 2.98 4.84
N ALA A 640 -17.85 1.88 5.45
CA ALA A 640 -19.06 1.16 5.07
C ALA A 640 -20.35 1.89 5.49
N VAL A 641 -20.40 2.49 6.69
CA VAL A 641 -21.60 3.24 7.14
C VAL A 641 -21.86 4.49 6.29
N TRP A 642 -20.79 5.12 5.78
CA TRP A 642 -20.91 6.24 4.84
C TRP A 642 -21.46 5.86 3.47
N GLN A 643 -21.40 4.59 3.08
CA GLN A 643 -22.01 4.10 1.84
C GLN A 643 -23.51 3.82 2.00
N LEU A 644 -24.04 3.82 3.23
CA LEU A 644 -25.46 3.60 3.48
C LEU A 644 -26.29 4.84 3.18
N ASP A 645 -27.49 4.63 2.66
CA ASP A 645 -28.51 5.68 2.55
C ASP A 645 -28.91 6.19 3.96
N PRO A 646 -29.27 7.48 4.11
CA PRO A 646 -29.59 8.07 5.42
C PRO A 646 -30.64 7.30 6.22
N ALA A 647 -31.65 6.73 5.54
CA ALA A 647 -32.70 5.94 6.17
C ALA A 647 -32.19 4.63 6.79
N VAL A 648 -31.23 3.96 6.14
CA VAL A 648 -30.59 2.75 6.66
C VAL A 648 -29.60 3.15 7.75
N ARG A 649 -28.79 4.17 7.50
CA ARG A 649 -27.77 4.66 8.44
C ARG A 649 -28.37 5.07 9.79
N GLY A 650 -29.56 5.66 9.81
CA GLY A 650 -30.28 6.00 11.06
C GLY A 650 -30.68 4.78 11.91
N ARG A 651 -30.51 3.55 11.42
CA ARG A 651 -30.72 2.29 12.17
C ARG A 651 -29.43 1.56 12.51
N VAL A 652 -28.28 2.18 12.24
CA VAL A 652 -26.96 1.63 12.49
C VAL A 652 -26.27 2.47 13.58
N ALA A 653 -25.72 1.79 14.59
CA ALA A 653 -24.81 2.39 15.57
C ALA A 653 -23.37 1.94 15.28
N LEU A 654 -22.40 2.81 15.55
CA LEU A 654 -20.99 2.53 15.35
C LEU A 654 -20.29 2.30 16.70
N LEU A 655 -19.64 1.15 16.86
CA LEU A 655 -18.77 0.85 18.00
C LEU A 655 -17.34 0.63 17.49
N THR A 656 -16.42 1.52 17.85
CA THR A 656 -15.00 1.40 17.48
C THR A 656 -14.12 1.13 18.70
N TYR A 657 -13.06 0.37 18.52
CA TYR A 657 -12.13 0.06 19.62
C TYR A 657 -10.75 -0.28 19.09
N GLY A 658 -9.72 0.14 19.83
CA GLY A 658 -8.35 0.18 19.28
C GLY A 658 -8.26 1.02 18.00
N CYS A 659 -9.06 2.09 17.91
CA CYS A 659 -9.39 2.78 16.67
C CYS A 659 -8.24 3.69 16.16
N PRO A 660 -7.71 3.46 14.93
CA PRO A 660 -6.62 4.27 14.36
C PRO A 660 -7.10 5.51 13.58
N LEU A 661 -8.40 5.80 13.58
CA LEU A 661 -9.02 6.82 12.72
C LEU A 661 -8.36 8.20 12.87
N ALA A 662 -8.29 8.75 14.08
CA ALA A 662 -7.64 10.05 14.30
C ALA A 662 -6.11 9.93 14.32
N ARG A 663 -5.59 9.00 15.14
CA ARG A 663 -4.16 8.91 15.47
C ARG A 663 -3.26 8.53 14.29
N LEU A 664 -3.76 7.74 13.35
CA LEU A 664 -3.03 7.35 12.13
C LEU A 664 -3.70 7.94 10.89
N TYR A 665 -4.95 7.57 10.62
CA TYR A 665 -5.57 7.89 9.34
C TYR A 665 -5.80 9.40 9.16
N GLY A 666 -6.24 10.11 10.19
CA GLY A 666 -6.48 11.55 10.13
C GLY A 666 -5.22 12.38 9.95
N ARG A 667 -4.09 11.91 10.48
CA ARG A 667 -2.79 12.60 10.32
C ARG A 667 -2.16 12.36 8.95
N TRP A 668 -2.28 11.14 8.42
CA TRP A 668 -1.61 10.75 7.16
C TRP A 668 -2.50 10.91 5.92
N PHE A 669 -3.82 10.86 6.08
CA PHE A 669 -4.84 10.96 5.01
C PHE A 669 -5.91 12.00 5.38
N PRO A 670 -5.51 13.27 5.61
CA PRO A 670 -6.38 14.30 6.19
C PRO A 670 -7.61 14.65 5.34
N ALA A 671 -7.55 14.44 4.02
CA ALA A 671 -8.68 14.71 3.12
C ALA A 671 -9.82 13.69 3.28
N HIS A 672 -9.58 12.58 3.98
CA HIS A 672 -10.51 11.47 4.12
C HIS A 672 -10.90 11.20 5.56
N PHE A 673 -9.94 11.32 6.49
CA PHE A 673 -10.13 11.03 7.91
C PHE A 673 -9.67 12.17 8.83
N GLY A 674 -9.46 13.39 8.31
CA GLY A 674 -9.14 14.55 9.15
C GLY A 674 -10.29 14.88 10.13
N THR A 675 -10.02 15.70 11.14
CA THR A 675 -10.96 16.01 12.24
C THR A 675 -12.34 16.43 11.74
N ALA A 676 -12.40 17.32 10.73
CA ALA A 676 -13.67 17.73 10.11
C ALA A 676 -14.46 16.56 9.51
N ARG A 677 -13.78 15.60 8.86
CA ARG A 677 -14.43 14.41 8.29
C ARG A 677 -14.88 13.43 9.37
N LEU A 678 -14.15 13.34 10.48
CA LEU A 678 -14.60 12.54 11.63
C LEU A 678 -15.79 13.20 12.35
N ARG A 679 -15.89 14.53 12.34
CA ARG A 679 -17.08 15.26 12.78
C ARG A 679 -18.26 15.01 11.84
N ASP A 680 -18.06 15.08 10.53
CA ASP A 680 -19.09 14.69 9.56
C ASP A 680 -19.59 13.26 9.80
N LEU A 681 -18.70 12.32 10.15
CA LEU A 681 -19.09 10.95 10.50
C LEU A 681 -19.96 10.91 11.76
N HIS A 682 -19.58 11.66 12.80
CA HIS A 682 -20.33 11.74 14.04
C HIS A 682 -21.73 12.31 13.78
N ASP A 683 -21.83 13.42 13.05
CA ASP A 683 -23.10 14.10 12.74
C ASP A 683 -24.02 13.23 11.85
N ASP A 684 -23.44 12.43 10.94
CA ASP A 684 -24.17 11.51 10.06
C ASP A 684 -24.66 10.24 10.78
N MET A 685 -24.06 9.89 11.91
CA MET A 685 -24.37 8.67 12.66
C MET A 685 -25.42 8.96 13.74
N HIS A 686 -26.32 8.00 13.99
CA HIS A 686 -27.27 8.14 15.10
C HIS A 686 -26.57 8.13 16.47
N ILE A 687 -25.59 7.24 16.62
CA ILE A 687 -24.74 7.16 17.80
C ILE A 687 -23.42 6.45 17.49
N TRP A 688 -22.34 6.93 18.11
CA TRP A 688 -20.99 6.38 17.99
C TRP A 688 -20.28 6.35 19.34
N SER A 689 -19.71 5.20 19.72
CA SER A 689 -18.80 5.06 20.85
C SER A 689 -17.43 4.52 20.42
N ASN A 690 -16.36 5.02 21.04
CA ASN A 690 -14.97 4.63 20.79
C ASN A 690 -14.24 4.25 22.10
N LEU A 691 -13.87 2.98 22.25
CA LEU A 691 -13.12 2.48 23.40
C LEU A 691 -11.61 2.54 23.13
N TRP A 692 -10.83 3.11 24.06
CA TRP A 692 -9.38 3.28 23.87
C TRP A 692 -8.57 3.14 25.15
N ARG A 693 -7.30 2.75 25.01
CA ARG A 693 -6.32 2.56 26.09
C ARG A 693 -5.07 3.41 25.84
N ARG A 694 -4.41 3.90 26.89
CA ARG A 694 -3.14 4.66 26.78
C ARG A 694 -1.94 3.80 26.35
N THR A 695 -2.04 2.50 26.59
CA THR A 695 -1.05 1.48 26.26
C THR A 695 -1.17 0.97 24.82
N ASP A 696 -2.22 1.36 24.10
CA ASP A 696 -2.43 0.97 22.70
C ASP A 696 -1.50 1.78 21.78
N PRO A 697 -0.58 1.14 21.01
CA PRO A 697 0.31 1.84 20.08
C PRO A 697 -0.36 2.26 18.76
N ILE A 698 -1.55 1.74 18.45
CA ILE A 698 -2.23 1.95 17.17
C ILE A 698 -3.49 2.80 17.39
N GLY A 699 -4.34 2.36 18.31
CA GLY A 699 -5.57 3.02 18.68
C GLY A 699 -5.36 4.26 19.55
N GLY A 700 -6.41 5.06 19.66
CA GLY A 700 -6.45 6.23 20.55
C GLY A 700 -7.83 6.88 20.56
N PRO A 701 -7.96 8.02 21.26
CA PRO A 701 -9.17 8.82 21.18
C PRO A 701 -9.36 9.37 19.76
N VAL A 702 -10.61 9.55 19.35
CA VAL A 702 -10.99 10.25 18.11
C VAL A 702 -10.78 11.76 18.30
N ALA A 703 -11.02 12.26 19.52
CA ALA A 703 -10.75 13.62 19.97
C ALA A 703 -11.45 14.70 19.11
N LEU A 704 -12.78 14.64 19.02
CA LEU A 704 -13.64 15.56 18.25
C LEU A 704 -13.83 16.94 18.91
N GLY A 705 -12.81 17.47 19.59
CA GLY A 705 -12.92 18.75 20.32
C GLY A 705 -13.97 18.67 21.44
N ASP A 706 -14.93 19.59 21.43
CA ASP A 706 -15.98 19.69 22.45
C ASP A 706 -16.90 18.45 22.51
N HIS A 707 -17.01 17.70 21.42
CA HIS A 707 -17.80 16.46 21.34
C HIS A 707 -17.01 15.20 21.72
N ALA A 708 -15.77 15.34 22.19
CA ALA A 708 -14.94 14.18 22.52
C ALA A 708 -15.60 13.27 23.57
N SER A 709 -16.29 13.83 24.56
CA SER A 709 -16.99 13.06 25.60
C SER A 709 -18.22 12.31 25.10
N GLU A 710 -18.75 12.65 23.93
CA GLU A 710 -19.90 11.98 23.32
C GLU A 710 -19.49 10.69 22.60
N VAL A 711 -18.24 10.63 22.12
CA VAL A 711 -17.71 9.50 21.34
C VAL A 711 -16.68 8.70 22.13
N ASP A 712 -15.69 9.33 22.76
CA ASP A 712 -14.56 8.64 23.36
C ASP A 712 -14.89 8.12 24.77
N CYS A 713 -14.92 6.80 24.90
CA CYS A 713 -15.07 6.06 26.15
C CYS A 713 -13.69 5.61 26.64
N GLY A 714 -13.01 6.45 27.42
CA GLY A 714 -11.70 6.13 27.99
C GLY A 714 -10.93 7.33 28.57
N PRO A 715 -9.64 7.14 28.93
CA PRO A 715 -8.88 5.91 28.72
C PRO A 715 -9.35 4.78 29.63
N LEU A 716 -9.54 3.59 29.08
CA LEU A 716 -9.71 2.38 29.87
C LEU A 716 -8.39 2.06 30.60
N LEU A 717 -8.51 1.56 31.83
CA LEU A 717 -7.35 1.08 32.59
C LEU A 717 -6.75 -0.14 31.87
N ASP A 718 -5.42 -0.16 31.79
CA ASP A 718 -4.68 -1.29 31.25
C ASP A 718 -3.34 -1.41 31.98
N PRO A 719 -3.16 -2.44 32.81
CA PRO A 719 -4.06 -3.59 33.06
C PRO A 719 -5.37 -3.21 33.77
N ALA A 720 -6.41 -4.04 33.67
CA ALA A 720 -7.68 -3.80 34.38
C ALA A 720 -7.53 -3.76 35.92
N ALA A 721 -6.55 -4.51 36.45
CA ALA A 721 -6.11 -4.46 37.84
C ALA A 721 -4.58 -4.31 37.89
N TYR A 722 -4.05 -3.46 38.77
CA TYR A 722 -2.62 -3.21 38.80
C TYR A 722 -1.84 -4.40 39.35
N GLY A 723 -2.27 -4.95 40.48
CA GLY A 723 -1.68 -6.08 41.19
C GLY A 723 -2.61 -7.27 41.31
N ARG A 724 -2.38 -8.10 42.35
CA ARG A 724 -3.25 -9.22 42.68
C ARG A 724 -4.34 -8.76 43.64
N SER A 725 -5.55 -9.25 43.45
CA SER A 725 -6.67 -9.07 44.36
C SER A 725 -7.45 -10.37 44.51
N THR A 726 -8.48 -10.39 45.37
CA THR A 726 -9.40 -11.54 45.47
C THR A 726 -10.16 -11.77 44.16
N ALA A 727 -10.50 -10.71 43.43
CA ALA A 727 -11.13 -10.77 42.11
C ALA A 727 -10.12 -11.11 40.99
N HIS A 728 -8.86 -10.68 41.14
CA HIS A 728 -7.77 -10.92 40.18
C HIS A 728 -6.59 -11.62 40.87
N PRO A 729 -6.68 -12.93 41.17
CA PRO A 729 -5.64 -13.63 41.94
C PRO A 729 -4.32 -13.77 41.17
N LEU A 730 -4.37 -13.65 39.84
CA LEU A 730 -3.21 -13.62 38.95
C LEU A 730 -2.98 -12.19 38.43
N PRO A 731 -1.72 -11.77 38.22
CA PRO A 731 -1.46 -10.44 37.66
C PRO A 731 -2.05 -10.31 36.26
N GLU A 732 -2.93 -9.34 36.08
CA GLU A 732 -3.54 -9.07 34.77
C GLU A 732 -2.46 -8.70 33.72
N PRO A 733 -2.57 -9.15 32.47
CA PRO A 733 -1.64 -8.75 31.43
C PRO A 733 -1.86 -7.27 31.05
N VAL A 734 -0.81 -6.62 30.55
CA VAL A 734 -0.97 -5.35 29.81
C VAL A 734 -1.42 -5.71 28.40
N LEU A 735 -2.67 -5.43 28.07
CA LEU A 735 -3.33 -5.89 26.85
C LEU A 735 -3.03 -5.01 25.63
N GLY A 736 -2.80 -3.71 25.85
CA GLY A 736 -2.54 -2.73 24.80
C GLY A 736 -3.66 -2.69 23.76
N HIS A 737 -3.35 -3.17 22.55
CA HIS A 737 -4.24 -3.15 21.39
C HIS A 737 -5.23 -4.34 21.31
N SER A 738 -5.15 -5.30 22.23
CA SER A 738 -5.90 -6.57 22.15
C SER A 738 -7.01 -6.65 23.20
N ASP A 739 -7.94 -7.60 23.04
CA ASP A 739 -8.91 -8.00 24.08
C ASP A 739 -9.75 -6.85 24.68
N PHE A 740 -10.23 -5.94 23.83
CA PHE A 740 -11.22 -4.95 24.23
C PHE A 740 -12.59 -5.57 24.56
N GLN A 741 -12.95 -6.66 23.89
CA GLN A 741 -14.24 -7.34 24.08
C GLN A 741 -14.36 -8.03 25.45
N ALA A 742 -13.23 -8.32 26.10
CA ALA A 742 -13.20 -8.87 27.45
C ALA A 742 -13.38 -7.80 28.53
N ASP A 743 -13.26 -6.51 28.16
CA ASP A 743 -13.45 -5.39 29.06
C ASP A 743 -14.96 -5.16 29.31
N PRO A 744 -15.43 -5.05 30.56
CA PRO A 744 -16.84 -4.80 30.86
C PRO A 744 -17.41 -3.58 30.12
N ALA A 745 -16.60 -2.54 29.91
CA ALA A 745 -16.99 -1.34 29.18
C ALA A 745 -17.47 -1.65 27.75
N PHE A 746 -16.97 -2.71 27.11
CA PHE A 746 -17.42 -3.13 25.79
C PHE A 746 -18.89 -3.56 25.79
N ALA A 747 -19.26 -4.44 26.71
CA ALA A 747 -20.63 -4.93 26.83
C ALA A 747 -21.61 -3.81 27.23
N GLU A 748 -21.18 -2.94 28.15
CA GLU A 748 -21.94 -1.77 28.59
C GLU A 748 -22.24 -0.81 27.43
N GLN A 749 -21.21 -0.43 26.66
CA GLN A 749 -21.39 0.47 25.52
C GLN A 749 -22.23 -0.18 24.43
N ARG A 750 -22.03 -1.48 24.14
CA ARG A 750 -22.87 -2.20 23.18
C ARG A 750 -24.35 -2.17 23.57
N ALA A 751 -24.67 -2.43 24.83
CA ALA A 751 -26.05 -2.37 25.32
C ALA A 751 -26.63 -0.96 25.23
N LEU A 752 -25.84 0.07 25.58
CA LEU A 752 -26.23 1.47 25.48
C LEU A 752 -26.52 1.89 24.03
N LEU A 753 -25.68 1.48 23.08
CA LEU A 753 -25.87 1.73 21.66
C LEU A 753 -27.17 1.10 21.16
N LEU A 754 -27.44 -0.16 21.53
CA LEU A 754 -28.66 -0.85 21.14
C LEU A 754 -29.91 -0.15 21.67
N ALA A 755 -29.89 0.23 22.95
CA ALA A 755 -31.01 0.88 23.62
C ALA A 755 -31.35 2.26 23.02
N ARG A 756 -30.34 2.97 22.50
CA ARG A 756 -30.53 4.30 21.90
C ARG A 756 -30.94 4.28 20.43
N LEU A 757 -30.78 3.15 19.73
CA LEU A 757 -31.22 3.03 18.34
C LEU A 757 -32.76 3.00 18.23
N PRO A 758 -33.36 3.77 17.31
CA PRO A 758 -34.81 3.88 17.20
C PRO A 758 -35.46 2.55 16.82
N GLU A 759 -36.52 2.16 17.52
CA GLU A 759 -37.35 1.03 17.14
C GLU A 759 -38.22 1.37 15.93
N ALA A 760 -38.30 0.47 14.96
CA ALA A 760 -39.17 0.66 13.80
C ALA A 760 -40.64 0.71 14.25
N LYS A 761 -41.37 1.77 13.88
CA LYS A 761 -42.84 1.73 13.92
C LYS A 761 -43.29 0.65 12.94
N SER A 762 -44.04 -0.35 13.43
CA SER A 762 -44.58 -1.43 12.61
C SER A 762 -45.36 -0.86 11.42
N VAL A 763 -44.89 -1.13 10.20
CA VAL A 763 -45.71 -0.91 9.01
C VAL A 763 -46.77 -2.01 9.00
N PRO A 764 -48.07 -1.70 8.98
CA PRO A 764 -49.11 -2.73 8.99
C PRO A 764 -48.94 -3.61 7.75
N ALA A 765 -48.86 -4.92 7.97
CA ALA A 765 -48.82 -5.91 6.90
C ALA A 765 -49.99 -5.67 5.94
N GLN A 766 -49.71 -5.52 4.65
CA GLN A 766 -50.76 -5.50 3.62
C GLN A 766 -51.51 -6.83 3.71
N GLY A 767 -52.70 -6.79 4.30
CA GLY A 767 -53.59 -7.92 4.41
C GLY A 767 -53.93 -8.46 3.03
N SER A 768 -53.72 -9.77 2.87
CA SER A 768 -54.23 -10.61 1.80
C SER A 768 -55.70 -10.27 1.50
N SER A 769 -55.95 -9.55 0.41
CA SER A 769 -57.28 -9.49 -0.21
C SER A 769 -57.38 -10.61 -1.25
N GLY A 770 -58.14 -11.66 -0.92
CA GLY A 770 -58.22 -12.82 -1.81
C GLY A 770 -59.20 -13.91 -1.41
N ARG A 771 -60.39 -13.56 -0.89
CA ARG A 771 -61.56 -14.44 -0.96
C ARG A 771 -62.79 -13.61 -1.28
N SER A 772 -63.22 -13.64 -2.54
CA SER A 772 -64.59 -13.34 -2.93
C SER A 772 -65.25 -14.64 -3.35
N SER A 773 -66.28 -15.02 -2.60
CA SER A 773 -67.38 -15.86 -3.07
C SER A 773 -68.16 -15.10 -4.15
N GLY A 774 -68.43 -15.78 -5.26
CA GLY A 774 -69.19 -15.33 -6.42
C GLY A 774 -69.08 -16.35 -7.53
#